data_AF-A0A2D0JUV0-F1
#
_entry.id   AF-A0A2D0JUV0-F1
#
_cell.length_a   1.000
_cell.length_b   1.000
_cell.length_c   1.000
_cell.angle_alpha   90.00
_cell.angle_beta   90.00
_cell.angle_gamma   90.00
#
_symmetry.space_group_name_H-M   'P 1'
#
loop_
_entity.id
_entity.type
_entity.pdbx_description
1 polymer ?
#
loop_
_entity_poly.entity_id
_entity_poly.type
_entity_poly.pdbx_seq_one_letter_code
_entity_poly.pdbx_strand_id
1 'polypeptide(L)'
;MLKCNPNRCLLDEITVFTQSGYNEDGQITRKVDPLGRETVLEWDLSHQLSETDPLGRKTLFEYTPYGELTQLIQPSGEMFVYDYDEYGQLVQAKLPDGKKWLFHYSDLGALDAVTDPQGRLEEYRYNQHGEILRRVLPDGTQWRYEYEQHRLHGVLAPNGYTTRYEQDGLGRLRSMTDALGQQTRYQHCAFHASPESSVTEIELPDGVKQHIGYDNERRVTSITDGEGHITRYSYGAFDLLTQLTRPDGTVLHFGYDRLIRLNSVTMATGETYRYDRDLAGQIIRETDFTGRTIDYTYDRAGRRTLTRYPNGQLIRVCYNANDQIVRQEYWLAGKLDTTLQAETAYTYDSKGRMTRAVSADAVVEFEYDEAGHLISERLNGREIAHEWDGLNDLPVAETLGDDTLHFGYNRMGGLNRFQFNQHSPLSLQHDPLGQEIVRESDQGFILASRYTASGLLSYQSAGRATALFRETLQQNDPHFPPQATAINRSWQYDRAYNLRVIDDGRWGQTRYRYNTNGQITQTRYQGGRPYEEQFSYDANGNLSQHIPVDAHGAITHITQRQKAGRVVQHGNIHYRYDTNGRLIEKTEQRDGFRPQVWRYRWNVLNQLTQCETPDGSRWHYRYDAFGRRIRKLKVHDGKLAAANLQRWLNGKPDLSVKPNTMMGQNYLWSGDQLIEETPIYADGTPAEGQRIRWLYEPGSLTPSARFEQGKLHYIVSDHQGTPREMLNEEGELVWAQRLTTWGKAERSQVIASNDANYHVNCNLRFMGQYEDEESGLYYNRFRYYDRETGQYLTPDPLNLAGGLNPYGYVHNPTGLIDPFGLEACPEKFARYKDYRQQGYTALEASKLSKGDPNILYHYTDNKGLEGILSSQKLHPSLKANNPKDARYGDGQYFSDILPKSKRNGQLSHSFLGIPYQGRKFENYIAIDVRGLNVVNGREGVFVNLSKEPLDISGRIIGFGKNMK
;
A
#
# COMPACT_ATOMS: atom_id res chain seq x y z
N MET A 1 -28.68 32.15 -24.87
CA MET A 1 -29.32 32.07 -26.21
C MET A 1 -28.30 32.47 -27.27
N LEU A 2 -27.86 31.51 -28.09
CA LEU A 2 -27.17 31.73 -29.38
C LEU A 2 -27.83 30.78 -30.39
N LYS A 3 -28.40 31.33 -31.47
CA LYS A 3 -29.12 30.59 -32.51
C LYS A 3 -28.11 29.88 -33.43
N CYS A 4 -28.20 28.55 -33.58
CA CYS A 4 -27.55 27.82 -34.68
C CYS A 4 -28.55 27.55 -35.81
N ASN A 5 -28.05 27.65 -37.04
CA ASN A 5 -28.75 27.58 -38.32
C ASN A 5 -29.06 26.11 -38.70
N PRO A 6 -30.23 25.72 -39.25
CA PRO A 6 -30.68 24.32 -39.26
C PRO A 6 -30.20 23.44 -40.44
N ASN A 7 -29.27 23.89 -41.29
CA ASN A 7 -28.96 23.15 -42.54
C ASN A 7 -27.46 22.93 -42.78
N ARG A 8 -26.85 22.04 -41.98
CA ARG A 8 -25.64 21.28 -42.37
C ARG A 8 -25.49 20.06 -41.45
N CYS A 9 -26.12 18.95 -41.83
CA CYS A 9 -25.78 17.62 -41.33
C CYS A 9 -24.52 17.12 -42.05
N LEU A 10 -23.40 17.02 -41.34
CA LEU A 10 -22.28 16.12 -41.63
C LEU A 10 -21.65 15.71 -40.28
N LEU A 11 -21.98 14.49 -39.85
CA LEU A 11 -21.28 13.55 -38.95
C LEU A 11 -20.43 14.08 -37.77
N ASP A 12 -20.90 13.72 -36.57
CA ASP A 12 -20.21 13.48 -35.30
C ASP A 12 -19.66 14.66 -34.47
N GLU A 13 -20.55 15.58 -34.07
CA GLU A 13 -20.38 16.35 -32.82
C GLU A 13 -21.11 15.65 -31.67
N ILE A 14 -20.47 14.66 -31.04
CA ILE A 14 -20.95 14.13 -29.76
C ILE A 14 -20.78 15.23 -28.71
N THR A 15 -21.88 15.91 -28.39
CA THR A 15 -21.88 16.97 -27.39
C THR A 15 -21.88 16.33 -26.00
N VAL A 16 -20.74 16.35 -25.31
CA VAL A 16 -20.59 15.82 -23.94
C VAL A 16 -20.87 16.95 -22.94
N PHE A 17 -22.12 17.10 -22.50
CA PHE A 17 -22.49 18.12 -21.51
C PHE A 17 -23.48 17.58 -20.47
N THR A 18 -23.30 18.00 -19.22
CA THR A 18 -24.29 17.79 -18.16
C THR A 18 -25.37 18.87 -18.29
N GLN A 19 -26.63 18.47 -18.35
CA GLN A 19 -27.78 19.37 -18.27
C GLN A 19 -28.11 19.66 -16.81
N SER A 20 -28.39 20.91 -16.46
CA SER A 20 -28.85 21.28 -15.12
C SER A 20 -30.15 22.07 -15.23
N GLY A 21 -31.18 21.66 -14.50
CA GLY A 21 -32.40 22.41 -14.27
C GLY A 21 -32.29 23.24 -13.00
N TYR A 22 -32.84 24.44 -13.01
CA TYR A 22 -32.76 25.39 -11.90
C TYR A 22 -34.17 25.85 -11.47
N ASN A 23 -34.37 26.12 -10.18
CA ASN A 23 -35.55 26.85 -9.68
C ASN A 23 -35.39 28.37 -9.90
N GLU A 24 -36.39 29.16 -9.46
CA GLU A 24 -36.40 30.62 -9.60
C GLU A 24 -35.23 31.30 -8.88
N ASP A 25 -34.72 30.69 -7.80
CA ASP A 25 -33.57 31.17 -7.01
C ASP A 25 -32.20 30.75 -7.58
N GLY A 26 -32.17 30.15 -8.77
CA GLY A 26 -30.93 29.72 -9.42
C GLY A 26 -30.27 28.50 -8.78
N GLN A 27 -30.99 27.77 -7.94
CA GLN A 27 -30.54 26.53 -7.33
C GLN A 27 -30.89 25.34 -8.21
N ILE A 28 -30.05 24.31 -8.20
CA ILE A 28 -30.22 23.19 -9.11
C ILE A 28 -31.22 22.22 -8.54
N THR A 29 -32.30 21.96 -9.26
CA THR A 29 -33.31 20.95 -8.90
C THR A 29 -33.08 19.62 -9.61
N ARG A 30 -32.30 19.62 -10.70
CA ARG A 30 -32.07 18.45 -11.54
C ARG A 30 -30.71 18.51 -12.21
N LYS A 31 -29.92 17.45 -12.17
CA LYS A 31 -28.69 17.26 -12.95
C LYS A 31 -28.83 16.01 -13.81
N VAL A 32 -28.61 16.13 -15.12
CA VAL A 32 -28.57 14.97 -16.02
C VAL A 32 -27.22 14.92 -16.69
N ASP A 33 -26.49 13.83 -16.50
CA ASP A 33 -25.17 13.66 -17.10
C ASP A 33 -25.25 13.27 -18.59
N PRO A 34 -24.11 13.21 -19.29
CA PRO A 34 -24.09 12.84 -20.72
C PRO A 34 -24.61 11.42 -21.05
N LEU A 35 -24.80 10.55 -20.04
CA LEU A 35 -25.40 9.22 -20.19
C LEU A 35 -26.90 9.22 -19.87
N GLY A 36 -27.50 10.37 -19.57
CA GLY A 36 -28.91 10.48 -19.19
C GLY A 36 -29.20 10.09 -17.74
N ARG A 37 -28.16 9.94 -16.90
CA ARG A 37 -28.30 9.61 -15.47
C ARG A 37 -28.70 10.87 -14.73
N GLU A 38 -29.78 10.79 -13.97
CA GLU A 38 -30.45 11.95 -13.36
C GLU A 38 -30.28 11.97 -11.84
N THR A 39 -29.82 13.09 -11.30
CA THR A 39 -29.87 13.41 -9.87
C THR A 39 -30.90 14.52 -9.65
N VAL A 40 -31.83 14.32 -8.71
CA VAL A 40 -32.86 15.31 -8.34
C VAL A 40 -32.53 15.88 -6.97
N LEU A 41 -32.70 17.19 -6.81
CA LEU A 41 -32.40 17.92 -5.58
C LEU A 41 -33.63 18.73 -5.17
N GLU A 42 -34.04 18.61 -3.91
CA GLU A 42 -35.15 19.38 -3.33
C GLU A 42 -34.59 20.41 -2.35
N TRP A 43 -35.19 21.60 -2.33
CA TRP A 43 -34.71 22.76 -1.58
C TRP A 43 -35.83 23.40 -0.79
N ASP A 44 -35.47 23.98 0.36
CA ASP A 44 -36.25 25.01 1.05
C ASP A 44 -35.33 26.21 1.28
N LEU A 45 -35.65 27.35 0.67
CA LEU A 45 -34.75 28.50 0.60
C LEU A 45 -33.32 28.05 0.21
N SER A 46 -32.29 28.36 1.01
CA SER A 46 -30.90 27.95 0.77
C SER A 46 -30.55 26.53 1.22
N HIS A 47 -31.46 25.76 1.81
CA HIS A 47 -31.15 24.48 2.43
C HIS A 47 -31.55 23.27 1.56
N GLN A 48 -30.66 22.28 1.43
CA GLN A 48 -30.92 21.09 0.61
C GLN A 48 -31.80 20.13 1.41
N LEU A 49 -33.09 19.99 1.12
CA LEU A 49 -33.94 19.06 1.86
C LEU A 49 -33.66 17.60 1.49
N SER A 50 -33.35 17.35 0.22
CA SER A 50 -33.04 16.00 -0.22
C SER A 50 -32.21 15.94 -1.50
N GLU A 51 -31.54 14.81 -1.67
CA GLU A 51 -30.88 14.42 -2.90
C GLU A 51 -31.32 13.01 -3.29
N THR A 52 -31.86 12.87 -4.50
CA THR A 52 -32.21 11.59 -5.10
C THR A 52 -31.23 11.26 -6.20
N ASP A 53 -30.48 10.18 -6.04
CA ASP A 53 -29.46 9.76 -6.99
C ASP A 53 -30.05 9.10 -8.25
N PRO A 54 -29.24 8.76 -9.27
CA PRO A 54 -29.74 8.13 -10.50
C PRO A 54 -30.31 6.72 -10.34
N LEU A 55 -30.19 6.08 -9.18
CA LEU A 55 -30.86 4.83 -8.82
C LEU A 55 -32.21 5.07 -8.14
N GLY A 56 -32.58 6.32 -7.87
CA GLY A 56 -33.81 6.69 -7.14
C GLY A 56 -33.64 6.63 -5.62
N ARG A 57 -32.41 6.50 -5.11
CA ARG A 57 -32.11 6.46 -3.68
C ARG A 57 -32.09 7.88 -3.13
N LYS A 58 -32.79 8.13 -2.02
CA LYS A 58 -33.00 9.46 -1.47
C LYS A 58 -32.25 9.65 -0.16
N THR A 59 -31.38 10.66 -0.10
CA THR A 59 -30.75 11.17 1.11
C THR A 59 -31.55 12.39 1.58
N LEU A 60 -31.82 12.49 2.88
CA LEU A 60 -32.56 13.62 3.48
C LEU A 60 -31.66 14.42 4.43
N PHE A 61 -31.91 15.71 4.51
CA PHE A 61 -31.19 16.61 5.42
C PHE A 61 -32.20 17.48 6.19
N GLU A 62 -31.97 17.63 7.49
CA GLU A 62 -32.76 18.51 8.35
C GLU A 62 -31.87 19.58 8.97
N TYR A 63 -32.37 20.81 9.08
CA TYR A 63 -31.61 21.96 9.54
C TYR A 63 -32.30 22.66 10.71
N THR A 64 -31.52 23.38 11.51
CA THR A 64 -32.06 24.38 12.44
C THR A 64 -32.66 25.55 11.67
N PRO A 65 -33.42 26.44 12.33
CA PRO A 65 -33.83 27.73 11.75
C PRO A 65 -32.67 28.66 11.35
N TYR A 66 -31.44 28.39 11.82
CA TYR A 66 -30.24 29.18 11.53
C TYR A 66 -29.32 28.56 10.48
N GLY A 67 -29.65 27.35 9.99
CA GLY A 67 -28.94 26.67 8.89
C GLY A 67 -27.94 25.60 9.33
N GLU A 68 -27.78 25.30 10.63
CA GLU A 68 -26.95 24.16 11.02
C GLU A 68 -27.61 22.83 10.68
N LEU A 69 -26.86 21.88 10.09
CA LEU A 69 -27.37 20.55 9.74
C LEU A 69 -27.61 19.72 11.00
N THR A 70 -28.85 19.44 11.36
CA THR A 70 -29.21 18.66 12.56
C THR A 70 -29.35 17.18 12.31
N GLN A 71 -29.81 16.78 11.12
CA GLN A 71 -29.92 15.36 10.76
C GLN A 71 -29.53 15.11 9.32
N LEU A 72 -28.88 13.97 9.09
CA LEU A 72 -28.62 13.40 7.79
C LEU A 72 -29.17 11.97 7.77
N ILE A 73 -30.12 11.69 6.88
CA ILE A 73 -30.70 10.35 6.72
C ILE A 73 -30.24 9.80 5.37
N GLN A 74 -29.44 8.75 5.40
CA GLN A 74 -28.95 8.07 4.21
C GLN A 74 -30.06 7.22 3.55
N PRO A 75 -29.90 6.80 2.29
CA PRO A 75 -30.92 5.98 1.61
C PRO A 75 -31.23 4.64 2.28
N SER A 76 -30.34 4.13 3.13
CA SER A 76 -30.57 2.96 3.98
C SER A 76 -31.51 3.20 5.16
N GLY A 77 -31.78 4.47 5.50
CA GLY A 77 -32.44 4.88 6.73
C GLY A 77 -31.48 5.13 7.90
N GLU A 78 -30.16 4.97 7.71
CA GLU A 78 -29.16 5.34 8.70
C GLU A 78 -29.17 6.86 8.95
N MET A 79 -29.20 7.25 10.23
CA MET A 79 -29.39 8.64 10.65
C MET A 79 -28.20 9.13 11.46
N PHE A 80 -27.60 10.23 11.02
CA PHE A 80 -26.62 11.00 11.77
C PHE A 80 -27.31 12.20 12.38
N VAL A 81 -27.04 12.49 13.65
CA VAL A 81 -27.62 13.63 14.39
C VAL A 81 -26.51 14.53 14.89
N TYR A 82 -26.69 15.84 14.77
CA TYR A 82 -25.70 16.84 15.17
C TYR A 82 -26.37 17.88 16.06
N ASP A 83 -25.75 18.15 17.21
CA ASP A 83 -26.19 19.20 18.13
C ASP A 83 -25.17 20.35 18.14
N TYR A 84 -25.70 21.56 18.22
CA TYR A 84 -24.93 22.80 18.21
C TYR A 84 -25.25 23.63 19.46
N ASP A 85 -24.30 24.45 19.89
CA ASP A 85 -24.54 25.44 20.94
C ASP A 85 -25.18 26.73 20.40
N GLU A 86 -25.34 27.74 21.27
CA GLU A 86 -25.90 29.05 20.92
C GLU A 86 -25.04 29.88 19.94
N TYR A 87 -23.77 29.49 19.74
CA TYR A 87 -22.83 30.13 18.81
C TYR A 87 -22.74 29.36 17.48
N GLY A 88 -23.51 28.28 17.32
CA GLY A 88 -23.51 27.43 16.13
C GLY A 88 -22.28 26.53 16.04
N GLN A 89 -21.59 26.28 17.17
CA GLN A 89 -20.46 25.35 17.24
C GLN A 89 -20.98 23.94 17.46
N LEU A 90 -20.42 22.95 16.76
CA LEU A 90 -20.84 21.55 16.87
C LEU A 90 -20.42 20.98 18.22
N VAL A 91 -21.35 20.72 19.14
CA VAL A 91 -21.05 20.17 20.48
C VAL A 91 -21.27 18.66 20.59
N GLN A 92 -22.08 18.08 19.70
CA GLN A 92 -22.27 16.63 19.64
C GLN A 92 -22.47 16.14 18.21
N ALA A 93 -21.85 15.02 17.87
CA ALA A 93 -22.17 14.27 16.66
C ALA A 93 -22.52 12.83 17.03
N LYS A 94 -23.76 12.42 16.76
CA LYS A 94 -24.28 11.08 17.02
C LYS A 94 -24.36 10.28 15.71
N LEU A 95 -23.74 9.10 15.72
CA LEU A 95 -23.72 8.17 14.61
C LEU A 95 -25.00 7.31 14.59
N PRO A 96 -25.32 6.62 13.46
CA PRO A 96 -26.48 5.75 13.35
C PRO A 96 -26.55 4.63 14.41
N ASP A 97 -25.40 4.22 14.94
CA ASP A 97 -25.30 3.21 15.99
C ASP A 97 -25.50 3.75 17.42
N GLY A 98 -25.84 5.04 17.54
CA GLY A 98 -26.09 5.71 18.82
C GLY A 98 -24.85 6.24 19.54
N LYS A 99 -23.65 5.93 19.05
CA LYS A 99 -22.39 6.50 19.56
C LYS A 99 -22.36 8.00 19.36
N LYS A 100 -21.68 8.70 20.26
CA LYS A 100 -21.58 10.16 20.22
C LYS A 100 -20.14 10.62 20.38
N TRP A 101 -19.75 11.59 19.57
CA TRP A 101 -18.61 12.45 19.80
C TRP A 101 -19.09 13.69 20.53
N LEU A 102 -18.32 14.17 21.51
CA LEU A 102 -18.56 15.44 22.18
C LEU A 102 -17.39 16.38 21.90
N PHE A 103 -17.70 17.64 21.62
CA PHE A 103 -16.72 18.67 21.35
C PHE A 103 -16.87 19.76 22.41
N HIS A 104 -15.76 20.15 23.02
CA HIS A 104 -15.72 21.16 24.05
C HIS A 104 -14.93 22.35 23.53
N TYR A 105 -15.49 23.55 23.72
CA TYR A 105 -14.89 24.80 23.30
C TYR A 105 -14.65 25.67 24.53
N SER A 106 -13.51 26.34 24.53
CA SER A 106 -13.19 27.38 25.51
C SER A 106 -14.07 28.62 25.34
N ASP A 107 -14.08 29.52 26.32
CA ASP A 107 -14.79 30.82 26.25
C ASP A 107 -14.39 31.69 25.04
N LEU A 108 -13.22 31.42 24.42
CA LEU A 108 -12.75 32.10 23.22
C LEU A 108 -13.17 31.39 21.92
N GLY A 109 -13.96 30.31 22.01
CA GLY A 109 -14.44 29.52 20.89
C GLY A 109 -13.43 28.53 20.31
N ALA A 110 -12.26 28.34 20.93
CA ALA A 110 -11.27 27.34 20.50
C ALA A 110 -11.60 25.96 21.08
N LEU A 111 -11.50 24.90 20.27
CA LEU A 111 -11.75 23.51 20.66
C LEU A 111 -10.72 23.03 21.70
N ASP A 112 -11.09 22.96 22.98
CA ASP A 112 -10.16 22.62 24.06
C ASP A 112 -10.15 21.12 24.40
N ALA A 113 -11.20 20.39 24.04
CA ALA A 113 -11.23 18.94 24.17
C ALA A 113 -12.21 18.26 23.22
N VAL A 114 -11.92 17.00 22.90
CA VAL A 114 -12.81 16.09 22.19
C VAL A 114 -12.99 14.83 23.03
N THR A 115 -14.24 14.45 23.27
CA THR A 115 -14.58 13.17 23.87
C THR A 115 -15.07 12.23 22.79
N ASP A 116 -14.41 11.10 22.62
CA ASP A 116 -14.84 10.08 21.67
C ASP A 116 -16.02 9.24 22.22
N PRO A 117 -16.60 8.33 21.40
CA PRO A 117 -17.70 7.52 21.87
C PRO A 117 -17.38 6.51 22.98
N GLN A 118 -16.10 6.29 23.29
CA GLN A 118 -15.64 5.46 24.40
C GLN A 118 -15.53 6.29 25.70
N GLY A 119 -15.77 7.60 25.66
CA GLY A 119 -15.61 8.50 26.80
C GLY A 119 -14.16 8.95 27.02
N ARG A 120 -13.27 8.70 26.05
CA ARG A 120 -11.87 9.10 26.14
C ARG A 120 -11.71 10.55 25.73
N LEU A 121 -10.88 11.27 26.47
CA LEU A 121 -10.68 12.71 26.33
C LEU A 121 -9.34 13.01 25.67
N GLU A 122 -9.37 13.68 24.52
CA GLU A 122 -8.21 14.32 23.92
C GLU A 122 -8.29 15.82 24.17
N GLU A 123 -7.23 16.42 24.70
CA GLU A 123 -7.21 17.82 25.10
C GLU A 123 -6.21 18.66 24.29
N TYR A 124 -6.58 19.91 24.01
CA TYR A 124 -5.76 20.90 23.34
C TYR A 124 -5.58 22.13 24.22
N ARG A 125 -4.41 22.75 24.15
CA ARG A 125 -4.13 24.04 24.80
C ARG A 125 -3.53 24.98 23.78
N TYR A 126 -3.97 26.23 23.82
CA TYR A 126 -3.59 27.26 22.87
C TYR A 126 -2.88 28.43 23.56
N ASN A 127 -2.11 29.20 22.82
CA ASN A 127 -1.65 30.51 23.26
C ASN A 127 -2.69 31.60 22.93
N GLN A 128 -2.39 32.85 23.29
CA GLN A 128 -3.25 34.02 23.04
C GLN A 128 -3.51 34.33 21.55
N HIS A 129 -2.76 33.68 20.64
CA HIS A 129 -2.89 33.84 19.19
C HIS A 129 -3.61 32.67 18.52
N GLY A 130 -4.14 31.71 19.31
CA GLY A 130 -4.82 30.53 18.79
C GLY A 130 -3.88 29.44 18.27
N GLU A 131 -2.58 29.51 18.58
CA GLU A 131 -1.60 28.49 18.20
C GLU A 131 -1.60 27.37 19.23
N ILE A 132 -1.61 26.11 18.80
CA ILE A 132 -1.63 24.93 19.68
C ILE A 132 -0.30 24.86 20.43
N LEU A 133 -0.29 24.96 21.75
CA LEU A 133 0.89 24.75 22.60
C LEU A 133 1.04 23.30 23.05
N ARG A 134 -0.07 22.60 23.26
CA ARG A 134 -0.08 21.22 23.78
C ARG A 134 -1.24 20.43 23.21
N ARG A 135 -0.96 19.18 22.87
CA ARG A 135 -1.94 18.13 22.57
C ARG A 135 -1.75 17.01 23.58
N VAL A 136 -2.82 16.58 24.25
CA VAL A 136 -2.79 15.51 25.27
C VAL A 136 -3.77 14.42 24.85
N LEU A 137 -3.24 13.22 24.65
CA LEU A 137 -4.01 12.03 24.32
C LEU A 137 -4.66 11.43 25.58
N PRO A 138 -5.67 10.54 25.43
CA PRO A 138 -6.38 9.95 26.56
C PRO A 138 -5.52 9.18 27.57
N ASP A 139 -4.39 8.64 27.14
CA ASP A 139 -3.40 7.94 27.99
C ASP A 139 -2.44 8.91 28.73
N GLY A 140 -2.61 10.22 28.57
CA GLY A 140 -1.76 11.27 29.12
C GLY A 140 -0.50 11.58 28.30
N THR A 141 -0.29 10.87 27.18
CA THR A 141 0.78 11.17 26.22
C THR A 141 0.60 12.58 25.67
N GLN A 142 1.69 13.36 25.60
CA GLN A 142 1.60 14.77 25.22
C GLN A 142 2.63 15.20 24.19
N TRP A 143 2.19 16.02 23.25
CA TRP A 143 3.04 16.77 22.34
C TRP A 143 3.06 18.24 22.76
N ARG A 144 4.22 18.89 22.65
CA ARG A 144 4.34 20.34 22.85
C ARG A 144 4.90 21.00 21.61
N TYR A 145 4.37 22.18 21.30
CA TYR A 145 4.72 22.93 20.11
C TYR A 145 5.25 24.30 20.52
N GLU A 146 6.37 24.69 19.91
CA GLU A 146 7.10 25.91 20.20
C GLU A 146 7.07 26.80 18.95
N TYR A 147 6.67 28.06 19.14
CA TYR A 147 6.56 29.04 18.07
C TYR A 147 7.52 30.21 18.29
N GLU A 148 8.15 30.67 17.22
CA GLU A 148 8.93 31.90 17.18
C GLU A 148 8.30 32.84 16.13
N GLN A 149 7.87 34.04 16.53
CA GLN A 149 7.21 35.00 15.64
C GLN A 149 6.05 34.38 14.81
N HIS A 150 5.17 33.60 15.47
CA HIS A 150 4.05 32.88 14.84
C HIS A 150 4.43 31.79 13.84
N ARG A 151 5.66 31.27 13.94
CA ARG A 151 6.15 30.16 13.10
C ARG A 151 6.56 29.01 13.98
N LEU A 152 6.11 27.80 13.62
CA LEU A 152 6.52 26.58 14.32
C LEU A 152 8.05 26.43 14.21
N HIS A 153 8.73 26.47 15.36
CA HIS A 153 10.18 26.34 15.45
C HIS A 153 10.60 25.04 16.15
N GLY A 154 9.75 24.47 17.00
CA GLY A 154 10.06 23.24 17.73
C GLY A 154 8.83 22.37 17.99
N VAL A 155 9.02 21.06 17.97
CA VAL A 155 8.03 20.06 18.39
C VAL A 155 8.70 19.12 19.37
N LEU A 156 8.26 19.12 20.63
CA LEU A 156 8.71 18.21 21.67
C LEU A 156 7.76 17.00 21.72
N ALA A 157 8.32 15.84 21.41
CA ALA A 157 7.62 14.57 21.44
C ALA A 157 7.49 14.02 22.89
N PRO A 158 6.53 13.10 23.13
CA PRO A 158 6.32 12.46 24.44
C PRO A 158 7.54 11.76 25.05
N ASN A 159 8.48 11.32 24.21
CA ASN A 159 9.75 10.72 24.62
C ASN A 159 10.80 11.74 25.11
N GLY A 160 10.51 13.04 25.03
CA GLY A 160 11.38 14.12 25.50
C GLY A 160 12.35 14.67 24.45
N TYR A 161 12.31 14.20 23.21
CA TYR A 161 13.17 14.69 22.13
C TYR A 161 12.45 15.74 21.28
N THR A 162 13.23 16.67 20.71
CA THR A 162 12.71 17.82 19.97
C THR A 162 13.14 17.79 18.51
N THR A 163 12.18 17.94 17.59
CA THR A 163 12.45 18.28 16.19
C THR A 163 12.38 19.80 16.02
N ARG A 164 13.35 20.41 15.34
CA ARG A 164 13.45 21.85 15.12
C ARG A 164 13.29 22.23 13.64
N TYR A 165 12.70 23.39 13.41
CA TYR A 165 12.45 23.93 12.07
C TYR A 165 13.00 25.34 11.95
N GLU A 166 13.78 25.58 10.89
CA GLU A 166 14.21 26.92 10.52
C GLU A 166 13.44 27.36 9.28
N GLN A 167 12.73 28.48 9.41
CA GLN A 167 11.97 29.06 8.30
C GLN A 167 12.51 30.45 7.96
N ASP A 168 12.45 30.82 6.70
CA ASP A 168 12.79 32.19 6.29
C ASP A 168 11.65 33.18 6.50
N GLY A 169 11.88 34.45 6.17
CA GLY A 169 10.88 35.52 6.33
C GLY A 169 9.56 35.32 5.58
N LEU A 170 9.52 34.38 4.62
CA LEU A 170 8.31 33.99 3.90
C LEU A 170 7.66 32.71 4.47
N GLY A 171 8.17 32.16 5.57
CA GLY A 171 7.69 30.90 6.16
C GLY A 171 8.16 29.65 5.43
N ARG A 172 9.14 29.74 4.52
CA ARG A 172 9.68 28.58 3.80
C ARG A 172 10.70 27.85 4.66
N LEU A 173 10.58 26.51 4.71
CA LEU A 173 11.55 25.66 5.40
C LEU A 173 12.94 25.79 4.76
N ARG A 174 13.94 26.21 5.54
CA ARG A 174 15.36 26.27 5.17
C ARG A 174 16.13 25.09 5.71
N SER A 175 15.83 24.69 6.94
CA SER A 175 16.39 23.49 7.53
C SER A 175 15.42 22.83 8.50
N MET A 176 15.57 21.52 8.65
CA MET A 176 14.91 20.71 9.66
C MET A 176 15.99 19.95 10.40
N THR A 177 15.97 20.01 11.73
CA THR A 177 16.83 19.21 12.60
C THR A 177 15.96 18.20 13.32
N ASP A 178 16.17 16.92 13.06
CA ASP A 178 15.37 15.84 13.64
C ASP A 178 15.70 15.57 15.13
N ALA A 179 15.00 14.62 15.73
CA ALA A 179 15.16 14.23 17.13
C ALA A 179 16.54 13.63 17.49
N LEU A 180 17.32 13.21 16.49
CA LEU A 180 18.71 12.75 16.64
C LEU A 180 19.73 13.88 16.42
N GLY A 181 19.28 15.09 16.08
CA GLY A 181 20.14 16.22 15.74
C GLY A 181 20.62 16.23 14.29
N GLN A 182 20.08 15.38 13.42
CA GLN A 182 20.45 15.32 12.01
C GLN A 182 19.73 16.40 11.22
N GLN A 183 20.45 17.06 10.30
CA GLN A 183 19.95 18.25 9.64
C GLN A 183 19.75 18.04 8.13
N THR A 184 18.53 18.31 7.65
CA THR A 184 18.21 18.42 6.22
C THR A 184 18.06 19.90 5.85
N ARG A 185 18.64 20.33 4.72
CA ARG A 185 18.61 21.73 4.25
C ARG A 185 17.94 21.84 2.89
N TYR A 186 17.22 22.94 2.68
CA TYR A 186 16.45 23.21 1.47
C TYR A 186 16.88 24.54 0.86
N GLN A 187 17.20 24.53 -0.43
CA GLN A 187 17.39 25.76 -1.20
C GLN A 187 16.18 26.02 -2.08
N HIS A 188 15.76 27.29 -2.13
CA HIS A 188 14.58 27.74 -2.85
C HIS A 188 14.96 28.61 -4.04
N CYS A 189 14.22 28.49 -5.13
CA CYS A 189 14.43 29.27 -6.34
C CYS A 189 14.29 30.78 -6.09
N ALA A 190 15.33 31.55 -6.44
CA ALA A 190 15.31 33.01 -6.34
C ALA A 190 14.25 33.68 -7.24
N PHE A 191 13.96 33.07 -8.40
CA PHE A 191 13.03 33.62 -9.39
C PHE A 191 11.57 33.21 -9.14
N HIS A 192 11.33 32.15 -8.37
CA HIS A 192 10.01 31.74 -7.89
C HIS A 192 9.79 32.21 -6.44
N ALA A 193 10.36 33.34 -6.04
CA ALA A 193 10.27 33.84 -4.66
C ALA A 193 8.81 34.14 -4.27
N SER A 194 8.24 33.25 -3.47
CA SER A 194 6.95 33.32 -2.79
C SER A 194 7.03 32.36 -1.60
N PRO A 195 6.15 32.39 -0.59
CA PRO A 195 6.12 31.33 0.43
C PRO A 195 5.99 29.89 -0.15
N GLU A 196 5.69 29.78 -1.44
CA GLU A 196 5.60 28.55 -2.23
C GLU A 196 6.64 28.46 -3.33
N SER A 197 7.83 28.95 -3.01
CA SER A 197 8.95 28.84 -3.89
C SER A 197 9.30 27.38 -4.15
N SER A 198 9.70 27.12 -5.39
CA SER A 198 10.13 25.80 -5.80
C SER A 198 11.47 25.45 -5.13
N VAL A 199 11.53 24.30 -4.46
CA VAL A 199 12.78 23.76 -3.90
C VAL A 199 13.67 23.31 -5.05
N THR A 200 14.86 23.88 -5.17
CA THR A 200 15.83 23.59 -6.24
C THR A 200 16.94 22.64 -5.80
N GLU A 201 17.22 22.58 -4.49
CA GLU A 201 18.20 21.66 -3.91
C GLU A 201 17.72 21.16 -2.54
N ILE A 202 17.92 19.88 -2.29
CA ILE A 202 17.77 19.24 -0.98
C ILE A 202 19.13 18.68 -0.60
N GLU A 203 19.68 19.11 0.53
CA GLU A 203 20.90 18.58 1.12
C GLU A 203 20.53 17.75 2.35
N LEU A 204 20.81 16.45 2.29
CA LEU A 204 20.48 15.46 3.32
C LEU A 204 21.57 15.42 4.41
N PRO A 205 21.30 14.80 5.57
CA PRO A 205 22.23 14.83 6.71
C PRO A 205 23.62 14.25 6.46
N ASP A 206 23.77 13.41 5.44
CA ASP A 206 25.04 12.82 5.00
C ASP A 206 25.78 13.67 3.95
N GLY A 207 25.28 14.86 3.61
CA GLY A 207 25.85 15.76 2.60
C GLY A 207 25.52 15.37 1.15
N VAL A 208 24.64 14.39 0.93
CA VAL A 208 24.09 14.10 -0.39
C VAL A 208 23.17 15.24 -0.82
N LYS A 209 23.29 15.65 -2.09
CA LYS A 209 22.50 16.72 -2.70
C LYS A 209 21.64 16.17 -3.82
N GLN A 210 20.38 16.57 -3.84
CA GLN A 210 19.44 16.30 -4.92
C GLN A 210 19.00 17.62 -5.54
N HIS A 211 18.79 17.65 -6.86
CA HIS A 211 18.39 18.87 -7.56
C HIS A 211 17.08 18.71 -8.31
N ILE A 212 16.29 19.77 -8.31
CA ILE A 212 15.02 19.83 -9.04
C ILE A 212 15.04 21.04 -9.96
N GLY A 213 14.87 20.78 -11.25
CA GLY A 213 14.77 21.79 -12.30
C GLY A 213 13.32 22.13 -12.58
N TYR A 214 13.07 23.42 -12.84
CA TYR A 214 11.74 23.93 -13.17
C TYR A 214 11.80 24.79 -14.43
N ASP A 215 10.69 24.89 -15.14
CA ASP A 215 10.48 25.96 -16.11
C ASP A 215 9.87 27.22 -15.45
N ASN A 216 9.60 28.24 -16.26
CA ASN A 216 9.00 29.51 -15.85
C ASN A 216 7.57 29.38 -15.31
N GLU A 217 6.88 28.27 -15.56
CA GLU A 217 5.54 27.95 -15.05
C GLU A 217 5.59 27.07 -13.79
N ARG A 218 6.77 26.94 -13.17
CA ARG A 218 7.05 26.13 -11.98
C ARG A 218 6.80 24.63 -12.19
N ARG A 219 6.86 24.15 -13.44
CA ARG A 219 6.69 22.73 -13.76
C ARG A 219 8.04 22.04 -13.63
N VAL A 220 8.07 20.88 -12.97
CA VAL A 220 9.30 20.08 -12.85
C VAL A 220 9.74 19.63 -14.23
N THR A 221 10.92 20.08 -14.67
CA THR A 221 11.52 19.72 -15.98
C THR A 221 12.63 18.69 -15.82
N SER A 222 13.25 18.60 -14.65
CA SER A 222 14.22 17.56 -14.34
C SER A 222 14.34 17.26 -12.85
N ILE A 223 14.68 16.02 -12.53
CA ILE A 223 15.12 15.60 -11.19
C ILE A 223 16.49 14.96 -11.35
N THR A 224 17.45 15.43 -10.56
CA THR A 224 18.81 14.89 -10.49
C THR A 224 19.01 14.22 -9.13
N ASP A 225 19.32 12.93 -9.13
CA ASP A 225 19.64 12.18 -7.91
C ASP A 225 21.03 12.52 -7.36
N GLY A 226 21.42 11.93 -6.22
CA GLY A 226 22.72 12.20 -5.60
C GLY A 226 23.94 11.65 -6.35
N GLU A 227 23.73 10.75 -7.32
CA GLU A 227 24.78 10.27 -8.26
C GLU A 227 24.89 11.16 -9.51
N GLY A 228 23.96 12.10 -9.71
CA GLY A 228 23.94 12.99 -10.88
C GLY A 228 23.11 12.45 -12.05
N HIS A 229 22.37 11.36 -11.88
CA HIS A 229 21.47 10.85 -12.92
C HIS A 229 20.24 11.74 -13.06
N ILE A 230 19.84 12.05 -14.30
CA ILE A 230 18.81 13.04 -14.58
C ILE A 230 17.61 12.40 -15.26
N THR A 231 16.44 12.45 -14.63
CA THR A 231 15.15 12.20 -15.29
C THR A 231 14.58 13.52 -15.79
N ARG A 232 14.10 13.58 -17.04
CA ARG A 232 13.56 14.81 -17.65
C ARG A 232 12.09 14.66 -18.02
N TYR A 233 11.36 15.77 -17.93
CA TYR A 233 9.94 15.85 -18.21
C TYR A 233 9.68 16.95 -19.24
N SER A 234 8.99 16.60 -20.32
CA SER A 234 8.62 17.54 -21.39
C SER A 234 7.11 17.75 -21.40
N TYR A 235 6.70 19.02 -21.47
CA TYR A 235 5.30 19.41 -21.50
C TYR A 235 4.92 19.98 -22.87
N GLY A 236 3.72 19.63 -23.34
CA GLY A 236 3.12 20.17 -24.55
C GLY A 236 2.14 21.31 -24.25
N ALA A 237 1.22 21.55 -25.19
CA ALA A 237 0.11 22.48 -24.97
C ALA A 237 -0.74 22.07 -23.76
N PHE A 238 -1.34 23.05 -23.08
CA PHE A 238 -2.19 22.85 -21.89
C PHE A 238 -1.48 22.16 -20.71
N ASP A 239 -0.16 22.36 -20.58
CA ASP A 239 0.68 21.80 -19.49
C ASP A 239 0.68 20.27 -19.39
N LEU A 240 0.30 19.60 -20.47
CA LEU A 240 0.24 18.14 -20.52
C LEU A 240 1.64 17.56 -20.60
N LEU A 241 1.98 16.64 -19.70
CA LEU A 241 3.23 15.86 -19.78
C LEU A 241 3.16 15.01 -21.05
N THR A 242 4.00 15.26 -22.04
CA THR A 242 4.00 14.52 -23.31
C THR A 242 5.12 13.50 -23.39
N GLN A 243 6.22 13.73 -22.67
CA GLN A 243 7.38 12.83 -22.66
C GLN A 243 8.05 12.76 -21.28
N LEU A 244 8.52 11.55 -20.94
CA LEU A 244 9.46 11.32 -19.84
C LEU A 244 10.72 10.70 -20.44
N THR A 245 11.87 11.34 -20.22
CA THR A 245 13.18 10.82 -20.62
C THR A 245 13.92 10.31 -19.39
N ARG A 246 14.24 9.02 -19.37
CA ARG A 246 15.01 8.38 -18.30
C ARG A 246 16.49 8.77 -18.38
N PRO A 247 17.29 8.54 -17.32
CA PRO A 247 18.72 8.88 -17.33
C PRO A 247 19.55 8.24 -18.46
N ASP A 248 19.16 7.06 -18.94
CA ASP A 248 19.79 6.40 -20.09
C ASP A 248 19.39 6.97 -21.47
N GLY A 249 18.49 7.96 -21.51
CA GLY A 249 17.98 8.58 -22.73
C GLY A 249 16.75 7.90 -23.34
N THR A 250 16.26 6.79 -22.78
CA THR A 250 15.01 6.16 -23.24
C THR A 250 13.80 7.04 -22.94
N VAL A 251 12.82 7.03 -23.84
CA VAL A 251 11.68 7.97 -23.81
C VAL A 251 10.36 7.21 -23.75
N LEU A 252 9.50 7.66 -22.84
CA LEU A 252 8.09 7.30 -22.78
C LEU A 252 7.25 8.44 -23.34
N HIS A 253 6.20 8.12 -24.08
CA HIS A 253 5.28 9.10 -24.64
C HIS A 253 3.88 8.98 -24.01
N PHE A 254 3.26 10.12 -23.72
CA PHE A 254 1.91 10.19 -23.16
C PHE A 254 0.97 10.87 -24.16
N GLY A 255 -0.16 10.23 -24.41
CA GLY A 255 -1.22 10.74 -25.30
C GLY A 255 -2.49 11.04 -24.51
N TYR A 256 -3.19 12.08 -24.94
CA TYR A 256 -4.42 12.57 -24.30
C TYR A 256 -5.57 12.59 -25.30
N ASP A 257 -6.78 12.43 -24.79
CA ASP A 257 -7.98 12.61 -25.60
C ASP A 257 -8.31 14.10 -25.79
N ARG A 258 -9.37 14.39 -26.55
CA ARG A 258 -9.84 15.77 -26.83
C ARG A 258 -10.31 16.51 -25.58
N LEU A 259 -10.51 15.81 -24.46
CA LEU A 259 -10.92 16.36 -23.16
C LEU A 259 -9.73 16.46 -22.19
N ILE A 260 -8.47 16.38 -22.67
CA ILE A 260 -7.25 16.59 -21.87
C ILE A 260 -7.09 15.47 -20.81
N ARG A 261 -7.67 14.28 -21.05
CA ARG A 261 -7.52 13.12 -20.17
C ARG A 261 -6.49 12.17 -20.73
N LEU A 262 -5.65 11.57 -19.86
CA LEU A 262 -4.68 10.56 -20.28
C LEU A 262 -5.43 9.40 -20.97
N ASN A 263 -5.02 9.13 -22.20
CA ASN A 263 -5.64 8.16 -23.09
C ASN A 263 -4.66 7.04 -23.47
N SER A 264 -3.37 7.36 -23.61
CA SER A 264 -2.38 6.36 -23.99
C SER A 264 -1.00 6.58 -23.37
N VAL A 265 -0.29 5.49 -23.15
CA VAL A 265 1.14 5.49 -22.79
C VAL A 265 1.87 4.62 -23.79
N THR A 266 2.91 5.15 -24.44
CA THR A 266 3.73 4.42 -25.41
C THR A 266 5.15 4.25 -24.88
N MET A 267 5.59 2.99 -24.84
CA MET A 267 6.92 2.58 -24.43
C MET A 267 7.99 2.95 -25.46
N ALA A 268 9.26 2.91 -25.07
CA ALA A 268 10.38 3.25 -25.95
C ALA A 268 10.47 2.35 -27.19
N THR A 269 9.99 1.11 -27.10
CA THR A 269 9.94 0.16 -28.24
C THR A 269 8.63 0.20 -29.04
N GLY A 270 7.69 1.10 -28.69
CA GLY A 270 6.48 1.38 -29.47
C GLY A 270 5.20 0.70 -29.00
N GLU A 271 5.24 -0.23 -28.04
CA GLU A 271 4.04 -0.80 -27.43
C GLU A 271 3.22 0.28 -26.73
N THR A 272 1.89 0.21 -26.86
CA THR A 272 0.98 1.26 -26.38
C THR A 272 -0.10 0.69 -25.47
N TYR A 273 -0.25 1.26 -24.27
CA TYR A 273 -1.41 1.11 -23.40
C TYR A 273 -2.50 2.11 -23.80
N ARG A 274 -3.78 1.73 -23.82
CA ARG A 274 -4.91 2.61 -24.21
C ARG A 274 -6.13 2.49 -23.30
N TYR A 275 -6.85 3.60 -23.13
CA TYR A 275 -8.13 3.69 -22.42
C TYR A 275 -9.26 4.13 -23.36
N ASP A 276 -10.35 3.37 -23.43
CA ASP A 276 -11.60 3.90 -23.99
C ASP A 276 -12.53 4.33 -22.85
N ARG A 277 -13.18 5.48 -23.02
CA ARG A 277 -14.09 6.05 -22.03
C ARG A 277 -15.47 6.29 -22.61
N ASP A 278 -16.49 6.17 -21.78
CA ASP A 278 -17.84 6.61 -22.14
C ASP A 278 -17.99 8.14 -22.06
N LEU A 279 -19.21 8.63 -22.33
CA LEU A 279 -19.52 10.06 -22.31
C LEU A 279 -19.47 10.67 -20.91
N ALA A 280 -19.60 9.87 -19.85
CA ALA A 280 -19.38 10.32 -18.48
C ALA A 280 -17.90 10.29 -18.06
N GLY A 281 -17.02 9.76 -18.92
CA GLY A 281 -15.59 9.66 -18.68
C GLY A 281 -15.13 8.43 -17.90
N GLN A 282 -16.02 7.47 -17.68
CA GLN A 282 -15.69 6.20 -17.03
C GLN A 282 -14.91 5.33 -18.02
N ILE A 283 -13.89 4.63 -17.54
CA ILE A 283 -13.11 3.70 -18.38
C ILE A 283 -14.00 2.49 -18.69
N ILE A 284 -14.37 2.31 -19.96
CA ILE A 284 -15.18 1.17 -20.42
C ILE A 284 -14.35 0.10 -21.10
N ARG A 285 -13.11 0.43 -21.49
CA ARG A 285 -12.14 -0.53 -22.02
C ARG A 285 -10.71 -0.14 -21.68
N GLU A 286 -9.91 -1.13 -21.35
CA GLU A 286 -8.47 -1.04 -21.20
C GLU A 286 -7.79 -1.98 -22.18
N THR A 287 -6.79 -1.51 -22.93
CA THR A 287 -5.93 -2.35 -23.76
C THR A 287 -4.49 -2.19 -23.32
N ASP A 288 -3.88 -3.28 -22.84
CA ASP A 288 -2.52 -3.26 -22.32
C ASP A 288 -1.44 -3.34 -23.41
N PHE A 289 -0.17 -3.23 -23.02
CA PHE A 289 0.97 -3.28 -23.93
C PHE A 289 1.04 -4.56 -24.77
N THR A 290 0.45 -5.66 -24.30
CA THR A 290 0.40 -6.94 -25.03
C THR A 290 -0.72 -7.01 -26.06
N GLY A 291 -1.62 -6.01 -26.07
CA GLY A 291 -2.84 -5.99 -26.86
C GLY A 291 -4.02 -6.71 -26.21
N ARG A 292 -3.91 -7.11 -24.93
CA ARG A 292 -5.02 -7.71 -24.18
C ARG A 292 -6.03 -6.63 -23.82
N THR A 293 -7.31 -6.91 -24.09
CA THR A 293 -8.41 -5.97 -23.87
C THR A 293 -9.34 -6.45 -22.76
N ILE A 294 -9.67 -5.58 -21.82
CA ILE A 294 -10.66 -5.80 -20.76
C ILE A 294 -11.76 -4.76 -20.92
N ASP A 295 -13.02 -5.19 -20.91
CA ASP A 295 -14.18 -4.29 -20.98
C ASP A 295 -14.89 -4.18 -19.62
N TYR A 296 -15.45 -3.01 -19.34
CA TYR A 296 -16.19 -2.72 -18.12
C TYR A 296 -17.60 -2.22 -18.40
N THR A 297 -18.52 -2.50 -17.48
CA THR A 297 -19.88 -1.94 -17.49
C THR A 297 -20.19 -1.35 -16.13
N TYR A 298 -20.98 -0.27 -16.13
CA TYR A 298 -21.36 0.49 -14.94
C TYR A 298 -22.89 0.53 -14.81
N ASP A 299 -23.38 0.66 -13.59
CA ASP A 299 -24.79 1.00 -13.35
C ASP A 299 -25.06 2.52 -13.45
N ARG A 300 -26.29 2.91 -13.14
CA ARG A 300 -26.71 4.32 -13.15
C ARG A 300 -26.07 5.15 -12.03
N ALA A 301 -25.56 4.55 -10.95
CA ALA A 301 -24.76 5.27 -9.95
C ALA A 301 -23.28 5.38 -10.35
N GLY A 302 -22.87 4.79 -11.48
CA GLY A 302 -21.47 4.78 -11.93
C GLY A 302 -20.60 3.74 -11.22
N ARG A 303 -21.21 2.74 -10.58
CA ARG A 303 -20.49 1.62 -9.96
C ARG A 303 -20.24 0.54 -10.99
N ARG A 304 -19.04 -0.03 -11.00
CA ARG A 304 -18.69 -1.12 -11.94
C ARG A 304 -19.48 -2.38 -11.60
N THR A 305 -20.31 -2.83 -12.52
CA THR A 305 -21.16 -4.02 -12.37
C THR A 305 -20.63 -5.23 -13.12
N LEU A 306 -19.79 -5.04 -14.13
CA LEU A 306 -19.24 -6.12 -14.94
C LEU A 306 -17.80 -5.83 -15.36
N THR A 307 -16.94 -6.83 -15.27
CA THR A 307 -15.64 -6.91 -15.96
C THR A 307 -15.66 -8.09 -16.92
N ARG A 308 -15.28 -7.88 -18.18
CA ARG A 308 -15.21 -8.93 -19.22
C ARG A 308 -13.78 -9.12 -19.69
N TYR A 309 -13.30 -10.35 -19.59
CA TYR A 309 -11.99 -10.77 -20.07
C TYR A 309 -12.08 -11.34 -21.51
N PRO A 310 -10.97 -11.32 -22.27
CA PRO A 310 -10.96 -11.73 -23.67
C PRO A 310 -11.17 -13.24 -23.89
N ASN A 311 -11.00 -14.06 -22.85
CA ASN A 311 -11.33 -15.50 -22.90
C ASN A 311 -12.81 -15.81 -22.58
N GLY A 312 -13.67 -14.80 -22.43
CA GLY A 312 -15.08 -14.97 -22.09
C GLY A 312 -15.38 -15.10 -20.60
N GLN A 313 -14.36 -15.05 -19.72
CA GLN A 313 -14.58 -14.98 -18.27
C GLN A 313 -15.16 -13.62 -17.88
N LEU A 314 -16.12 -13.62 -16.95
CA LEU A 314 -16.80 -12.41 -16.47
C LEU A 314 -16.77 -12.34 -14.94
N ILE A 315 -16.60 -11.13 -14.40
CA ILE A 315 -16.82 -10.83 -12.98
C ILE A 315 -18.00 -9.87 -12.91
N ARG A 316 -19.10 -10.30 -12.29
CA ARG A 316 -20.24 -9.43 -12.01
C ARG A 316 -20.25 -9.05 -10.53
N VAL A 317 -20.44 -7.77 -10.25
CA VAL A 317 -20.47 -7.23 -8.89
C VAL A 317 -21.88 -6.73 -8.58
N CYS A 318 -22.43 -7.17 -7.47
CA CYS A 318 -23.75 -6.77 -6.98
C CYS A 318 -23.59 -5.95 -5.71
N TYR A 319 -24.33 -4.84 -5.64
CA TYR A 319 -24.26 -3.88 -4.53
C TYR A 319 -25.59 -3.79 -3.79
N ASN A 320 -25.55 -3.42 -2.51
CA ASN A 320 -26.73 -3.03 -1.76
C ASN A 320 -27.05 -1.52 -1.93
N ALA A 321 -28.03 -1.04 -1.15
CA ALA A 321 -28.43 0.36 -1.13
C ALA A 321 -27.38 1.31 -0.51
N ASN A 322 -26.39 0.78 0.22
CA ASN A 322 -25.27 1.50 0.82
C ASN A 322 -23.99 1.48 -0.06
N ASP A 323 -24.11 1.09 -1.34
CA ASP A 323 -22.95 0.96 -2.24
C ASP A 323 -21.92 -0.11 -1.84
N GLN A 324 -22.27 -1.00 -0.92
CA GLN A 324 -21.41 -2.09 -0.49
C GLN A 324 -21.59 -3.31 -1.38
N ILE A 325 -20.49 -4.03 -1.65
CA ILE A 325 -20.50 -5.25 -2.45
C ILE A 325 -21.13 -6.37 -1.61
N VAL A 326 -22.30 -6.87 -2.01
CA VAL A 326 -22.94 -8.01 -1.32
C VAL A 326 -22.66 -9.34 -1.99
N ARG A 327 -22.31 -9.31 -3.29
CA ARG A 327 -22.03 -10.52 -4.06
C ARG A 327 -21.12 -10.25 -5.24
N GLN A 328 -20.20 -11.16 -5.49
CA GLN A 328 -19.41 -11.25 -6.72
C GLN A 328 -19.69 -12.60 -7.39
N GLU A 329 -20.05 -12.56 -8.66
CA GLU A 329 -20.36 -13.75 -9.45
C GLU A 329 -19.32 -13.93 -10.55
N TYR A 330 -18.78 -15.14 -10.69
CA TYR A 330 -17.76 -15.47 -11.67
C TYR A 330 -18.36 -16.34 -12.76
N TRP A 331 -18.46 -15.83 -13.98
CA TRP A 331 -19.13 -16.50 -15.09
C TRP A 331 -18.16 -16.85 -16.22
N LEU A 332 -18.53 -17.84 -17.02
CA LEU A 332 -17.88 -18.15 -18.29
C LEU A 332 -18.90 -18.05 -19.42
N ALA A 333 -18.67 -17.11 -20.34
CA ALA A 333 -19.46 -16.96 -21.56
C ALA A 333 -19.01 -17.99 -22.60
N GLY A 334 -19.89 -18.96 -22.88
CA GLY A 334 -19.77 -19.91 -23.99
C GLY A 334 -20.32 -19.34 -25.29
N LYS A 335 -20.35 -20.18 -26.33
CA LYS A 335 -20.89 -19.79 -27.65
C LYS A 335 -22.42 -19.65 -27.66
N LEU A 336 -23.11 -20.42 -26.82
CA LEU A 336 -24.58 -20.52 -26.80
C LEU A 336 -25.19 -20.13 -25.44
N ASP A 337 -24.42 -20.29 -24.36
CA ASP A 337 -24.86 -20.08 -22.98
C ASP A 337 -23.77 -19.38 -22.15
N THR A 338 -24.17 -18.80 -21.01
CA THR A 338 -23.25 -18.23 -20.02
C THR A 338 -23.46 -18.96 -18.71
N THR A 339 -22.41 -19.54 -18.14
CA THR A 339 -22.48 -20.45 -16.98
C THR A 339 -21.83 -19.83 -15.75
N LEU A 340 -22.51 -19.88 -14.60
CA LEU A 340 -21.95 -19.45 -13.32
C LEU A 340 -20.95 -20.50 -12.85
N GLN A 341 -19.71 -20.09 -12.59
CA GLN A 341 -18.62 -20.96 -12.17
C GLN A 341 -18.42 -20.94 -10.67
N ALA A 342 -18.54 -19.77 -10.06
CA ALA A 342 -18.38 -19.57 -8.62
C ALA A 342 -19.04 -18.26 -8.18
N GLU A 343 -19.23 -18.10 -6.88
CA GLU A 343 -19.77 -16.92 -6.24
C GLU A 343 -19.04 -16.65 -4.93
N THR A 344 -18.89 -15.38 -4.60
CA THR A 344 -18.49 -14.90 -3.27
C THR A 344 -19.58 -13.97 -2.73
N ALA A 345 -20.06 -14.23 -1.52
CA ALA A 345 -21.09 -13.41 -0.87
C ALA A 345 -20.53 -12.71 0.37
N TYR A 346 -21.00 -11.49 0.63
CA TYR A 346 -20.55 -10.65 1.74
C TYR A 346 -21.74 -10.18 2.58
N THR A 347 -21.55 -10.10 3.89
CA THR A 347 -22.54 -9.58 4.85
C THR A 347 -21.89 -8.51 5.71
N TYR A 348 -22.70 -7.53 6.11
CA TYR A 348 -22.28 -6.38 6.89
C TYR A 348 -23.16 -6.23 8.12
N ASP A 349 -22.63 -5.65 9.19
CA ASP A 349 -23.43 -5.21 10.33
C ASP A 349 -24.15 -3.89 10.03
N SER A 350 -24.95 -3.41 10.99
CA SER A 350 -25.65 -2.13 10.91
C SER A 350 -24.72 -0.90 10.90
N LYS A 351 -23.41 -1.08 11.08
CA LYS A 351 -22.39 -0.01 11.00
C LYS A 351 -21.64 -0.06 9.67
N GLY A 352 -22.07 -0.92 8.75
CA GLY A 352 -21.43 -1.11 7.46
C GLY A 352 -20.08 -1.84 7.51
N ARG A 353 -19.73 -2.46 8.64
CA ARG A 353 -18.51 -3.28 8.76
C ARG A 353 -18.79 -4.69 8.28
N MET A 354 -17.85 -5.29 7.54
CA MET A 354 -18.03 -6.64 7.01
C MET A 354 -18.00 -7.66 8.14
N THR A 355 -19.05 -8.44 8.33
CA THR A 355 -19.11 -9.49 9.37
C THR A 355 -18.89 -10.88 8.81
N ARG A 356 -19.08 -11.05 7.49
CA ARG A 356 -18.97 -12.37 6.87
C ARG A 356 -18.62 -12.28 5.40
N ALA A 357 -17.75 -13.17 4.94
CA ALA A 357 -17.42 -13.38 3.55
C ALA A 357 -17.39 -14.88 3.25
N VAL A 358 -18.14 -15.33 2.24
CA VAL A 358 -18.30 -16.75 1.90
C VAL A 358 -17.89 -16.97 0.46
N SER A 359 -16.93 -17.84 0.23
CA SER A 359 -16.57 -18.38 -1.09
C SER A 359 -16.87 -19.89 -1.14
N ALA A 360 -16.64 -20.51 -2.30
CA ALA A 360 -16.77 -21.97 -2.43
C ALA A 360 -15.81 -22.77 -1.54
N ASP A 361 -14.70 -22.16 -1.13
CA ASP A 361 -13.61 -22.83 -0.41
C ASP A 361 -13.47 -22.35 1.04
N ALA A 362 -14.09 -21.23 1.43
CA ALA A 362 -13.95 -20.68 2.77
C ALA A 362 -15.16 -19.87 3.26
N VAL A 363 -15.30 -19.85 4.58
CA VAL A 363 -16.08 -18.85 5.31
C VAL A 363 -15.11 -18.04 6.19
N VAL A 364 -15.13 -16.73 6.03
CA VAL A 364 -14.42 -15.79 6.90
C VAL A 364 -15.45 -14.95 7.65
N GLU A 365 -15.32 -14.89 8.97
CA GLU A 365 -16.22 -14.18 9.86
C GLU A 365 -15.45 -13.18 10.71
N PHE A 366 -16.05 -12.02 10.95
CA PHE A 366 -15.45 -10.94 11.73
C PHE A 366 -16.40 -10.49 12.83
N GLU A 367 -15.86 -10.30 14.02
CA GLU A 367 -16.55 -9.66 15.13
C GLU A 367 -15.77 -8.44 15.56
N TYR A 368 -16.52 -7.41 15.95
CA TYR A 368 -15.96 -6.14 16.35
C TYR A 368 -16.49 -5.73 17.71
N ASP A 369 -15.66 -5.07 18.50
CA ASP A 369 -16.11 -4.46 19.74
C ASP A 369 -17.03 -3.25 19.48
N GLU A 370 -17.48 -2.65 20.59
CA GLU A 370 -18.23 -1.42 20.53
C GLU A 370 -17.42 -0.32 19.88
N ALA A 371 -16.12 -0.15 20.19
CA ALA A 371 -15.27 0.93 19.67
C ALA A 371 -15.08 0.89 18.14
N GLY A 372 -15.07 -0.28 17.52
CA GLY A 372 -14.77 -0.44 16.10
C GLY A 372 -13.68 -1.46 15.80
N HIS A 373 -12.97 -1.93 16.82
CA HIS A 373 -11.82 -2.81 16.66
C HIS A 373 -12.27 -4.23 16.33
N LEU A 374 -11.49 -4.90 15.48
CA LEU A 374 -11.67 -6.32 15.20
C LEU A 374 -11.26 -7.11 16.45
N ILE A 375 -12.17 -7.86 17.05
CA ILE A 375 -11.90 -8.70 18.23
C ILE A 375 -11.88 -10.19 17.93
N SER A 376 -12.43 -10.60 16.77
CA SER A 376 -12.39 -11.97 16.31
C SER A 376 -12.36 -12.02 14.79
N GLU A 377 -11.40 -12.75 14.22
CA GLU A 377 -11.43 -13.24 12.84
C GLU A 377 -11.52 -14.75 12.86
N ARG A 378 -12.53 -15.34 12.20
CA ARG A 378 -12.67 -16.79 12.07
C ARG A 378 -12.52 -17.23 10.63
N LEU A 379 -11.58 -18.12 10.35
CA LEU A 379 -11.43 -18.78 9.05
C LEU A 379 -11.83 -20.25 9.16
N ASN A 380 -12.91 -20.64 8.48
CA ASN A 380 -13.46 -21.99 8.52
C ASN A 380 -13.68 -22.50 9.95
N GLY A 381 -14.15 -21.63 10.84
CA GLY A 381 -14.42 -21.92 12.24
C GLY A 381 -13.19 -21.88 13.17
N ARG A 382 -11.98 -21.69 12.66
CA ARG A 382 -10.81 -21.39 13.52
C ARG A 382 -10.74 -19.91 13.82
N GLU A 383 -10.83 -19.60 15.10
CA GLU A 383 -10.88 -18.25 15.64
C GLU A 383 -9.50 -17.71 16.02
N ILE A 384 -9.27 -16.47 15.63
CA ILE A 384 -8.17 -15.61 16.05
C ILE A 384 -8.82 -14.45 16.82
N ALA A 385 -8.58 -14.39 18.12
CA ALA A 385 -9.11 -13.34 18.97
C ALA A 385 -8.07 -12.22 19.15
N HIS A 386 -8.54 -10.98 19.21
CA HIS A 386 -7.73 -9.78 19.38
C HIS A 386 -8.20 -8.98 20.59
N GLU A 387 -7.25 -8.53 21.40
CA GLU A 387 -7.49 -7.65 22.53
C GLU A 387 -6.87 -6.28 22.28
N TRP A 388 -7.53 -5.22 22.73
CA TRP A 388 -7.15 -3.83 22.48
C TRP A 388 -7.08 -3.05 23.78
N ASP A 389 -6.13 -2.11 23.86
CA ASP A 389 -6.04 -1.16 24.95
C ASP A 389 -7.16 -0.11 24.83
N GLY A 390 -7.97 -0.02 25.89
CA GLY A 390 -9.14 0.85 25.93
C GLY A 390 -8.84 2.35 26.05
N LEU A 391 -7.58 2.79 26.10
CA LEU A 391 -7.19 4.20 26.13
C LEU A 391 -6.50 4.65 24.83
N ASN A 392 -5.66 3.81 24.23
CA ASN A 392 -4.85 4.21 23.06
C ASN A 392 -5.12 3.42 21.76
N ASP A 393 -6.09 2.50 21.75
CA ASP A 393 -6.46 1.66 20.59
C ASP A 393 -5.29 0.81 20.02
N LEU A 394 -4.27 0.52 20.84
CA LEU A 394 -3.18 -0.36 20.44
C LEU A 394 -3.53 -1.82 20.79
N PRO A 395 -3.20 -2.80 19.92
CA PRO A 395 -3.50 -4.20 20.19
C PRO A 395 -2.61 -4.74 21.30
N VAL A 396 -3.18 -5.36 22.33
CA VAL A 396 -2.43 -5.87 23.49
C VAL A 396 -2.23 -7.38 23.45
N ALA A 397 -3.09 -8.12 22.74
CA ALA A 397 -2.91 -9.55 22.55
C ALA A 397 -3.56 -10.07 21.25
N GLU A 398 -3.01 -11.16 20.73
CA GLU A 398 -3.62 -12.02 19.72
C GLU A 398 -3.62 -13.48 20.22
N THR A 399 -4.78 -14.13 20.25
CA THR A 399 -4.97 -15.50 20.77
C THR A 399 -5.50 -16.43 19.69
N LEU A 400 -4.89 -17.62 19.58
CA LEU A 400 -5.34 -18.71 18.70
C LEU A 400 -5.25 -20.04 19.47
N GLY A 401 -6.41 -20.58 19.85
CA GLY A 401 -6.46 -21.78 20.71
C GLY A 401 -5.82 -21.49 22.06
N ASP A 402 -4.86 -22.32 22.48
CA ASP A 402 -4.13 -22.17 23.75
C ASP A 402 -2.93 -21.21 23.64
N ASP A 403 -2.61 -20.74 22.43
CA ASP A 403 -1.46 -19.87 22.17
C ASP A 403 -1.87 -18.40 22.18
N THR A 404 -1.17 -17.57 22.96
CA THR A 404 -1.38 -16.12 23.03
C THR A 404 -0.07 -15.36 22.82
N LEU A 405 -0.14 -14.32 21.99
CA LEU A 405 0.92 -13.37 21.73
C LEU A 405 0.55 -12.03 22.36
N HIS A 406 1.35 -11.55 23.32
CA HIS A 406 1.14 -10.29 24.03
C HIS A 406 2.08 -9.18 23.54
N PHE A 407 1.55 -7.97 23.52
CA PHE A 407 2.24 -6.76 23.06
C PHE A 407 2.29 -5.70 24.17
N GLY A 408 3.38 -4.93 24.20
CA GLY A 408 3.51 -3.74 25.04
C GLY A 408 4.14 -2.60 24.26
N TYR A 409 3.79 -1.37 24.63
CA TYR A 409 4.16 -0.16 23.90
C TYR A 409 4.86 0.87 24.79
N ASN A 410 5.71 1.67 24.18
CA ASN A 410 6.26 2.87 24.79
C ASN A 410 5.30 4.07 24.63
N ARG A 411 5.64 5.21 25.23
CA ARG A 411 4.85 6.45 25.14
C ARG A 411 4.72 7.06 23.73
N MET A 412 5.52 6.58 22.77
CA MET A 412 5.42 6.96 21.36
C MET A 412 4.58 5.94 20.56
N GLY A 413 3.86 5.04 21.22
CA GLY A 413 3.11 3.95 20.58
C GLY A 413 3.98 2.94 19.82
N GLY A 414 5.30 2.96 20.04
CA GLY A 414 6.24 1.97 19.47
C GLY A 414 6.27 0.72 20.33
N LEU A 415 6.23 -0.46 19.70
CA LEU A 415 6.30 -1.74 20.40
C LEU A 415 7.59 -1.82 21.22
N ASN A 416 7.53 -2.13 22.51
CA ASN A 416 8.71 -2.32 23.37
C ASN A 416 8.75 -3.69 24.03
N ARG A 417 7.68 -4.47 23.92
CA ARG A 417 7.57 -5.81 24.49
C ARG A 417 6.76 -6.72 23.57
N PHE A 418 7.25 -7.93 23.36
CA PHE A 418 6.63 -8.95 22.54
C PHE A 418 6.81 -10.31 23.24
N GLN A 419 5.71 -10.96 23.63
CA GLN A 419 5.78 -12.20 24.43
C GLN A 419 4.83 -13.26 23.91
N PHE A 420 5.35 -14.45 23.62
CA PHE A 420 4.54 -15.60 23.23
C PHE A 420 4.39 -16.58 24.39
N ASN A 421 3.15 -16.88 24.79
CA ASN A 421 2.83 -17.77 25.89
C ASN A 421 3.66 -17.45 27.16
N GLN A 422 4.26 -18.48 27.76
CA GLN A 422 5.11 -18.37 28.95
C GLN A 422 6.60 -18.21 28.62
N HIS A 423 6.97 -18.03 27.34
CA HIS A 423 8.36 -17.77 26.97
C HIS A 423 8.82 -16.40 27.49
N SER A 424 10.13 -16.23 27.63
CA SER A 424 10.70 -14.93 27.99
C SER A 424 10.35 -13.88 26.93
N PRO A 425 9.95 -12.67 27.35
CA PRO A 425 9.58 -11.62 26.42
C PRO A 425 10.80 -11.13 25.62
N LEU A 426 10.57 -10.80 24.35
CA LEU A 426 11.45 -9.90 23.63
C LEU A 426 11.21 -8.47 24.08
N SER A 427 12.27 -7.80 24.54
CA SER A 427 12.29 -6.37 24.84
C SER A 427 12.89 -5.61 23.67
N LEU A 428 12.20 -4.56 23.20
CA LEU A 428 12.62 -3.76 22.04
C LEU A 428 12.93 -2.32 22.48
N GLN A 429 14.10 -1.84 22.10
CA GLN A 429 14.55 -0.47 22.34
C GLN A 429 14.58 0.29 21.02
N HIS A 430 14.17 1.54 21.08
CA HIS A 430 14.05 2.41 19.92
C HIS A 430 14.86 3.68 20.12
N ASP A 431 15.38 4.21 19.01
CA ASP A 431 15.95 5.55 18.99
C ASP A 431 14.82 6.63 19.07
N PRO A 432 15.19 7.92 19.21
CA PRO A 432 14.22 9.02 19.22
C PRO A 432 13.33 9.15 17.98
N LEU A 433 13.75 8.62 16.83
CA LEU A 433 12.97 8.57 15.58
C LEU A 433 12.08 7.32 15.50
N GLY A 434 12.10 6.46 16.52
CA GLY A 434 11.33 5.24 16.55
C GLY A 434 11.90 4.12 15.67
N GLN A 435 13.19 4.14 15.36
CA GLN A 435 13.89 3.02 14.71
C GLN A 435 14.34 2.03 15.78
N GLU A 436 14.13 0.73 15.56
CA GLU A 436 14.57 -0.31 16.49
C GLU A 436 16.10 -0.43 16.50
N ILE A 437 16.70 -0.23 17.66
CA ILE A 437 18.16 -0.31 17.84
C ILE A 437 18.61 -1.57 18.56
N VAL A 438 17.76 -2.13 19.43
CA VAL A 438 18.06 -3.34 20.19
C VAL A 438 16.80 -4.17 20.37
N ARG A 439 16.92 -5.48 20.22
CA ARG A 439 15.92 -6.47 20.55
C ARG A 439 16.57 -7.62 21.29
N GLU A 440 16.07 -7.96 22.48
CA GLU A 440 16.71 -8.98 23.32
C GLU A 440 15.70 -9.80 24.14
N SER A 441 16.11 -11.01 24.54
CA SER A 441 15.39 -11.89 25.47
C SER A 441 16.30 -12.22 26.65
N ASP A 442 15.70 -12.36 27.84
CA ASP A 442 16.41 -12.75 29.06
C ASP A 442 17.01 -14.16 29.00
N GLN A 443 16.60 -14.98 28.03
CA GLN A 443 17.19 -16.31 27.78
C GLN A 443 18.58 -16.24 27.11
N GLY A 444 18.94 -15.09 26.51
CA GLY A 444 20.28 -14.87 25.97
C GLY A 444 20.34 -14.38 24.54
N PHE A 445 19.24 -14.39 23.77
CA PHE A 445 19.20 -13.77 22.45
C PHE A 445 19.35 -12.24 22.53
N ILE A 446 20.17 -11.68 21.64
CA ILE A 446 20.24 -10.23 21.40
C ILE A 446 20.49 -9.93 19.92
N LEU A 447 19.86 -8.88 19.43
CA LEU A 447 20.02 -8.25 18.12
C LEU A 447 20.24 -6.74 18.34
N ALA A 448 21.23 -6.17 17.68
CA ALA A 448 21.45 -4.73 17.61
C ALA A 448 21.49 -4.25 16.16
N SER A 449 20.85 -3.11 15.89
CA SER A 449 20.79 -2.45 14.59
C SER A 449 21.28 -1.01 14.71
N ARG A 450 21.94 -0.51 13.67
CA ARG A 450 22.36 0.90 13.55
C ARG A 450 22.00 1.45 12.19
N TYR A 451 21.81 2.76 12.14
CA TYR A 451 21.35 3.46 10.96
C TYR A 451 22.33 4.57 10.55
N THR A 452 22.37 4.90 9.27
CA THR A 452 23.05 6.09 8.75
C THR A 452 22.30 7.36 9.20
N ALA A 453 22.93 8.53 9.03
CA ALA A 453 22.28 9.81 9.27
C ALA A 453 21.01 10.03 8.43
N SER A 454 20.90 9.34 7.28
CA SER A 454 19.73 9.35 6.39
C SER A 454 18.74 8.20 6.68
N GLY A 455 18.90 7.50 7.80
CA GLY A 455 18.01 6.43 8.27
C GLY A 455 18.07 5.14 7.45
N LEU A 456 19.20 4.81 6.84
CA LEU A 456 19.42 3.52 6.16
C LEU A 456 20.12 2.55 7.11
N LEU A 457 19.76 1.27 7.10
CA LEU A 457 20.42 0.27 7.95
C LEU A 457 21.91 0.19 7.61
N SER A 458 22.79 0.49 8.55
CA SER A 458 24.24 0.55 8.33
C SER A 458 24.98 -0.64 8.94
N TYR A 459 24.47 -1.16 10.06
CA TYR A 459 25.05 -2.30 10.76
C TYR A 459 23.99 -3.11 11.51
N GLN A 460 24.21 -4.42 11.57
CA GLN A 460 23.36 -5.37 12.28
C GLN A 460 24.22 -6.48 12.88
N SER A 461 24.03 -6.77 14.15
CA SER A 461 24.68 -7.90 14.81
C SER A 461 23.74 -8.64 15.75
N ALA A 462 23.82 -9.97 15.76
CA ALA A 462 22.93 -10.80 16.56
C ALA A 462 23.61 -12.10 17.03
N GLY A 463 23.16 -12.61 18.16
CA GLY A 463 23.70 -13.84 18.76
C GLY A 463 23.40 -13.92 20.24
N ARG A 464 24.36 -14.48 21.00
CA ARG A 464 24.28 -14.56 22.46
C ARG A 464 24.64 -13.21 23.10
N ALA A 465 23.90 -12.82 24.12
CA ALA A 465 24.07 -11.62 24.92
C ALA A 465 25.28 -11.73 25.88
N THR A 466 26.48 -11.86 25.32
CA THR A 466 27.73 -11.92 26.08
C THR A 466 28.07 -10.58 26.74
N ALA A 467 28.92 -10.60 27.77
CA ALA A 467 29.41 -9.39 28.41
C ALA A 467 30.09 -8.43 27.41
N LEU A 468 30.91 -8.98 26.50
CA LEU A 468 31.57 -8.21 25.45
C LEU A 468 30.57 -7.54 24.50
N PHE A 469 29.49 -8.24 24.12
CA PHE A 469 28.45 -7.66 23.28
C PHE A 469 27.79 -6.46 23.98
N ARG A 470 27.43 -6.60 25.26
CA ARG A 470 26.81 -5.51 26.03
C ARG A 470 27.74 -4.33 26.22
N GLU A 471 29.02 -4.58 26.50
CA GLU A 471 30.03 -3.53 26.66
C GLU A 471 30.21 -2.73 25.36
N THR A 472 30.38 -3.41 24.22
CA THR A 472 30.55 -2.76 22.91
C THR A 472 29.28 -2.04 22.44
N LEU A 473 28.09 -2.57 22.78
CA LEU A 473 26.81 -1.89 22.54
C LEU A 473 26.72 -0.57 23.32
N GLN A 474 27.12 -0.57 24.60
CA GLN A 474 27.11 0.63 25.45
C GLN A 474 28.13 1.69 25.01
N GLN A 475 29.31 1.28 24.57
CA GLN A 475 30.33 2.21 24.04
C GLN A 475 29.82 2.98 22.81
N ASN A 476 28.91 2.36 22.05
CA ASN A 476 28.27 2.93 20.85
C ASN A 476 29.27 3.47 19.81
N ASP A 477 30.47 2.88 19.71
CA ASP A 477 31.50 3.35 18.78
C ASP A 477 31.14 2.98 17.32
N PRO A 478 30.98 3.93 16.40
CA PRO A 478 30.66 3.66 14.99
C PRO A 478 31.78 2.93 14.23
N HIS A 479 33.04 3.01 14.67
CA HIS A 479 34.18 2.32 14.05
C HIS A 479 34.34 0.88 14.57
N PHE A 480 33.86 0.62 15.78
CA PHE A 480 33.91 -0.70 16.44
C PHE A 480 32.49 -1.14 16.82
N PRO A 481 31.65 -1.50 15.83
CA PRO A 481 30.29 -1.91 16.13
C PRO A 481 30.24 -3.26 16.88
N PRO A 482 29.17 -3.53 17.65
CA PRO A 482 29.11 -4.67 18.57
C PRO A 482 29.26 -5.98 17.84
N GLN A 483 30.30 -6.75 18.16
CA GLN A 483 30.52 -8.04 17.53
C GLN A 483 29.72 -9.13 18.24
N ALA A 484 28.79 -9.75 17.54
CA ALA A 484 28.01 -10.87 18.04
C ALA A 484 28.63 -12.23 17.70
N THR A 485 28.12 -13.26 18.36
CA THR A 485 28.57 -14.64 18.17
C THR A 485 28.07 -15.28 16.87
N ALA A 486 27.02 -14.76 16.23
CA ALA A 486 26.38 -15.40 15.08
C ALA A 486 26.30 -14.54 13.82
N ILE A 487 25.93 -13.26 13.96
CA ILE A 487 25.68 -12.34 12.84
C ILE A 487 26.46 -11.06 13.07
N ASN A 488 27.24 -10.65 12.07
CA ASN A 488 27.91 -9.35 12.00
C ASN A 488 27.84 -8.89 10.55
N ARG A 489 27.06 -7.84 10.29
CA ARG A 489 26.73 -7.40 8.93
C ARG A 489 26.75 -5.88 8.82
N SER A 490 27.31 -5.36 7.74
CA SER A 490 27.28 -3.92 7.42
C SER A 490 26.84 -3.65 5.99
N TRP A 491 26.27 -2.47 5.75
CA TRP A 491 25.80 -2.03 4.45
C TRP A 491 26.49 -0.74 4.03
N GLN A 492 26.76 -0.61 2.73
CA GLN A 492 27.29 0.60 2.12
C GLN A 492 26.41 0.98 0.94
N TYR A 493 26.07 2.26 0.84
CA TYR A 493 25.18 2.80 -0.18
C TYR A 493 25.94 3.77 -1.10
N ASP A 494 25.46 3.92 -2.34
CA ASP A 494 25.87 5.05 -3.17
C ASP A 494 25.07 6.33 -2.81
N ARG A 495 25.35 7.44 -3.50
CA ARG A 495 24.71 8.73 -3.24
C ARG A 495 23.27 8.80 -3.75
N ALA A 496 22.83 7.82 -4.54
CA ALA A 496 21.42 7.62 -4.90
C ALA A 496 20.73 6.63 -3.95
N TYR A 497 21.42 6.23 -2.88
CA TYR A 497 20.97 5.28 -1.86
C TYR A 497 20.71 3.87 -2.38
N ASN A 498 21.28 3.50 -3.52
CA ASN A 498 21.30 2.10 -3.92
C ASN A 498 22.34 1.34 -3.10
N LEU A 499 22.01 0.11 -2.70
CA LEU A 499 22.91 -0.73 -1.92
C LEU A 499 24.10 -1.17 -2.77
N ARG A 500 25.34 -0.82 -2.38
CA ARG A 500 26.56 -1.17 -3.11
C ARG A 500 27.28 -2.37 -2.53
N VAL A 501 27.29 -2.50 -1.21
CA VAL A 501 28.02 -3.56 -0.52
C VAL A 501 27.22 -4.05 0.68
N ILE A 502 27.12 -5.37 0.83
CA ILE A 502 26.83 -6.03 2.10
C ILE A 502 28.11 -6.73 2.51
N ASP A 503 28.69 -6.35 3.64
CA ASP A 503 29.79 -7.10 4.25
C ASP A 503 29.21 -7.98 5.35
N ASP A 504 29.35 -9.30 5.22
CA ASP A 504 28.67 -10.29 6.04
C ASP A 504 29.66 -11.35 6.52
N GLY A 505 29.75 -11.55 7.83
CA GLY A 505 30.71 -12.48 8.43
C GLY A 505 30.51 -13.95 8.03
N ARG A 506 29.32 -14.35 7.58
CA ARG A 506 29.02 -15.73 7.16
C ARG A 506 29.12 -15.89 5.65
N TRP A 507 28.53 -14.96 4.92
CA TRP A 507 28.35 -15.05 3.48
C TRP A 507 29.49 -14.39 2.69
N GLY A 508 30.40 -13.72 3.39
CA GLY A 508 31.38 -12.83 2.78
C GLY A 508 30.71 -11.62 2.13
N GLN A 509 31.50 -10.83 1.42
CA GLN A 509 31.02 -9.61 0.82
C GLN A 509 30.13 -9.85 -0.40
N THR A 510 29.00 -9.15 -0.48
CA THR A 510 28.18 -9.05 -1.69
C THR A 510 28.30 -7.65 -2.27
N ARG A 511 28.64 -7.50 -3.56
CA ARG A 511 28.79 -6.20 -4.22
C ARG A 511 27.84 -6.04 -5.40
N TYR A 512 27.20 -4.89 -5.51
CA TYR A 512 26.29 -4.55 -6.60
C TYR A 512 26.84 -3.41 -7.47
N ARG A 513 26.57 -3.47 -8.77
CA ARG A 513 26.75 -2.36 -9.70
C ARG A 513 25.43 -2.05 -10.41
N TYR A 514 25.25 -0.78 -10.73
CA TYR A 514 24.02 -0.25 -11.32
C TYR A 514 24.30 0.41 -12.68
N ASN A 515 23.30 0.41 -13.56
CA ASN A 515 23.26 1.34 -14.70
C ASN A 515 22.71 2.72 -14.25
N THR A 516 22.65 3.66 -15.18
CA THR A 516 22.15 5.03 -14.91
C THR A 516 20.66 5.10 -14.57
N ASN A 517 19.88 4.04 -14.84
CA ASN A 517 18.47 3.92 -14.44
C ASN A 517 18.31 3.27 -13.05
N GLY A 518 19.38 3.02 -12.31
CA GLY A 518 19.32 2.36 -11.00
C GLY A 518 19.05 0.85 -11.06
N GLN A 519 19.23 0.21 -12.22
CA GLN A 519 19.03 -1.24 -12.38
C GLN A 519 20.35 -1.99 -12.17
N ILE A 520 20.31 -3.13 -11.48
CA ILE A 520 21.50 -3.93 -11.17
C ILE A 520 22.07 -4.53 -12.45
N THR A 521 23.32 -4.24 -12.79
CA THR A 521 24.03 -4.81 -13.95
C THR A 521 24.99 -5.92 -13.56
N GLN A 522 25.44 -5.95 -12.31
CA GLN A 522 26.34 -6.97 -11.79
C GLN A 522 26.14 -7.16 -10.29
N THR A 523 26.11 -8.41 -9.86
CA THR A 523 26.18 -8.81 -8.46
C THR A 523 27.33 -9.79 -8.27
N ARG A 524 28.21 -9.53 -7.30
CA ARG A 524 29.33 -10.41 -6.94
C ARG A 524 29.15 -10.90 -5.51
N TYR A 525 29.01 -12.21 -5.36
CA TYR A 525 28.96 -12.88 -4.07
C TYR A 525 30.33 -13.48 -3.78
N GLN A 526 30.94 -13.05 -2.67
CA GLN A 526 32.14 -13.68 -2.14
C GLN A 526 31.75 -14.78 -1.13
N GLY A 527 32.71 -15.22 -0.32
CA GLY A 527 32.54 -16.26 0.69
C GLY A 527 33.03 -17.63 0.24
N GLY A 528 32.56 -18.70 0.90
CA GLY A 528 33.05 -20.07 0.67
C GLY A 528 32.78 -20.63 -0.73
N ARG A 529 31.81 -20.07 -1.46
CA ARG A 529 31.53 -20.38 -2.87
C ARG A 529 31.27 -19.09 -3.62
N PRO A 530 32.33 -18.46 -4.19
CA PRO A 530 32.17 -17.26 -4.98
C PRO A 530 31.25 -17.49 -6.17
N TYR A 531 30.43 -16.50 -6.49
CA TYR A 531 29.45 -16.56 -7.56
C TYR A 531 29.23 -15.13 -8.09
N GLU A 532 29.03 -14.98 -9.39
CA GLU A 532 28.75 -13.67 -10.00
C GLU A 532 27.53 -13.77 -10.93
N GLU A 533 26.71 -12.73 -10.94
CA GLU A 533 25.58 -12.56 -11.86
C GLU A 533 25.77 -11.25 -12.63
N GLN A 534 25.64 -11.29 -13.95
CA GLN A 534 25.60 -10.09 -14.80
C GLN A 534 24.25 -10.00 -15.51
N PHE A 535 23.74 -8.77 -15.65
CA PHE A 535 22.42 -8.50 -16.20
C PHE A 535 22.45 -7.39 -17.26
N SER A 536 21.63 -7.58 -18.29
CA SER A 536 21.37 -6.58 -19.33
C SER A 536 19.88 -6.33 -19.46
N TYR A 537 19.49 -5.12 -19.90
CA TYR A 537 18.10 -4.70 -20.02
C TYR A 537 17.80 -4.20 -21.44
N ASP A 538 16.53 -4.33 -21.87
CA ASP A 538 16.04 -3.70 -23.10
C ASP A 538 15.71 -2.21 -22.89
N ALA A 539 15.34 -1.51 -23.96
CA ALA A 539 15.01 -0.07 -23.91
C ALA A 539 13.76 0.27 -23.06
N ASN A 540 12.94 -0.72 -22.70
CA ASN A 540 11.82 -0.53 -21.78
C ASN A 540 12.23 -0.75 -20.32
N GLY A 541 13.46 -1.23 -20.08
CA GLY A 541 13.97 -1.58 -18.75
C GLY A 541 13.68 -3.02 -18.34
N ASN A 542 13.27 -3.90 -19.26
CA ASN A 542 13.02 -5.30 -18.94
C ASN A 542 14.30 -6.15 -19.05
N LEU A 543 14.46 -7.15 -18.18
CA LEU A 543 15.64 -8.02 -18.17
C LEU A 543 15.77 -8.83 -19.48
N SER A 544 16.86 -8.64 -20.22
CA SER A 544 17.10 -9.25 -21.54
C SER A 544 18.20 -10.32 -21.53
N GLN A 545 19.11 -10.27 -20.57
CA GLN A 545 20.19 -11.25 -20.41
C GLN A 545 20.53 -11.45 -18.94
N HIS A 546 20.86 -12.70 -18.59
CA HIS A 546 21.44 -13.09 -17.32
C HIS A 546 22.65 -13.99 -17.58
N ILE A 547 23.81 -13.60 -17.05
CA ILE A 547 25.06 -14.35 -17.20
C ILE A 547 25.58 -14.71 -15.80
N PRO A 548 25.22 -15.90 -15.27
CA PRO A 548 25.83 -16.42 -14.07
C PRO A 548 27.23 -16.99 -14.35
N VAL A 549 28.15 -16.74 -13.41
CA VAL A 549 29.50 -17.28 -13.39
C VAL A 549 29.72 -18.01 -12.07
N ASP A 550 30.02 -19.30 -12.14
CA ASP A 550 30.21 -20.12 -10.94
C ASP A 550 31.62 -19.93 -10.31
N ALA A 551 31.85 -20.61 -9.18
CA ALA A 551 33.10 -20.54 -8.44
C ALA A 551 34.33 -21.02 -9.23
N HIS A 552 34.14 -21.81 -10.29
CA HIS A 552 35.21 -22.31 -11.16
C HIS A 552 35.39 -21.44 -12.42
N GLY A 553 34.61 -20.35 -12.54
CA GLY A 553 34.62 -19.47 -13.70
C GLY A 553 33.80 -20.00 -14.88
N ALA A 554 32.96 -21.02 -14.69
CA ALA A 554 32.08 -21.50 -15.75
C ALA A 554 30.98 -20.47 -16.00
N ILE A 555 30.93 -19.99 -17.25
CA ILE A 555 29.99 -18.95 -17.68
C ILE A 555 28.80 -19.62 -18.37
N THR A 556 27.59 -19.32 -17.93
CA THR A 556 26.36 -19.68 -18.66
C THR A 556 25.75 -18.43 -19.26
N HIS A 557 25.54 -18.39 -20.57
CA HIS A 557 24.86 -17.27 -21.22
C HIS A 557 23.36 -17.57 -21.33
N ILE A 558 22.54 -16.83 -20.58
CA ILE A 558 21.09 -16.99 -20.61
C ILE A 558 20.47 -15.75 -21.24
N THR A 559 19.83 -15.92 -22.39
CA THR A 559 19.05 -14.87 -23.04
C THR A 559 17.60 -14.93 -22.57
N GLN A 560 16.99 -13.76 -22.36
CA GLN A 560 15.60 -13.62 -21.97
C GLN A 560 14.86 -12.83 -23.05
N ARG A 561 14.02 -13.54 -23.82
CA ARG A 561 13.20 -12.91 -24.87
C ARG A 561 11.85 -12.54 -24.29
N GLN A 562 11.45 -11.30 -24.53
CA GLN A 562 10.17 -10.76 -24.07
C GLN A 562 9.28 -10.35 -25.24
N LYS A 563 7.99 -10.29 -24.98
CA LYS A 563 6.98 -9.74 -25.88
C LYS A 563 6.09 -8.80 -25.08
N ALA A 564 6.24 -7.50 -25.29
CA ALA A 564 5.52 -6.45 -24.58
C ALA A 564 5.61 -6.59 -23.04
N GLY A 565 6.82 -6.78 -22.52
CA GLY A 565 7.10 -6.86 -21.08
C GLY A 565 6.93 -8.23 -20.42
N ARG A 566 6.36 -9.25 -21.09
CA ARG A 566 6.31 -10.62 -20.56
C ARG A 566 7.36 -11.54 -21.20
N VAL A 567 7.96 -12.42 -20.42
CA VAL A 567 8.93 -13.41 -20.89
C VAL A 567 8.26 -14.54 -21.68
N VAL A 568 8.75 -14.78 -22.90
CA VAL A 568 8.34 -15.91 -23.76
C VAL A 568 9.40 -17.01 -23.87
N GLN A 569 10.66 -16.67 -23.58
CA GLN A 569 11.78 -17.61 -23.57
C GLN A 569 12.87 -17.13 -22.59
N HIS A 570 13.46 -18.06 -21.83
CA HIS A 570 14.61 -17.84 -20.95
C HIS A 570 15.58 -19.02 -21.12
N GLY A 571 16.67 -18.81 -21.87
CA GLY A 571 17.56 -19.88 -22.31
C GLY A 571 16.80 -20.97 -23.08
N ASN A 572 16.88 -22.21 -22.58
CA ASN A 572 16.16 -23.36 -23.15
C ASN A 572 14.74 -23.55 -22.62
N ILE A 573 14.24 -22.60 -21.83
CA ILE A 573 12.90 -22.62 -21.24
C ILE A 573 11.94 -21.77 -22.08
N HIS A 574 10.79 -22.33 -22.45
CA HIS A 574 9.74 -21.66 -23.21
C HIS A 574 8.48 -21.46 -22.36
N TYR A 575 7.84 -20.31 -22.53
CA TYR A 575 6.69 -19.87 -21.75
C TYR A 575 5.49 -19.60 -22.66
N ARG A 576 4.32 -20.14 -22.31
CA ARG A 576 3.08 -19.96 -23.06
C ARG A 576 1.99 -19.40 -22.18
N TYR A 577 1.27 -18.42 -22.71
CA TYR A 577 0.22 -17.69 -21.99
C TYR A 577 -1.14 -17.90 -22.64
N ASP A 578 -2.20 -17.78 -21.85
CA ASP A 578 -3.56 -17.66 -22.38
C ASP A 578 -3.87 -16.24 -22.89
N THR A 579 -5.06 -16.06 -23.43
CA THR A 579 -5.54 -14.76 -23.95
C THR A 579 -5.74 -13.70 -22.85
N ASN A 580 -5.86 -14.10 -21.59
CA ASN A 580 -5.91 -13.18 -20.45
C ASN A 580 -4.51 -12.78 -19.96
N GLY A 581 -3.46 -13.30 -20.58
CA GLY A 581 -2.07 -13.00 -20.24
C GLY A 581 -1.52 -13.86 -19.12
N ARG A 582 -2.15 -14.96 -18.73
CA ARG A 582 -1.66 -15.81 -17.62
C ARG A 582 -0.78 -16.94 -18.13
N LEU A 583 0.34 -17.22 -17.47
CA LEU A 583 1.21 -18.33 -17.84
C LEU A 583 0.48 -19.66 -17.65
N ILE A 584 0.35 -20.46 -18.70
CA ILE A 584 -0.35 -21.77 -18.67
C ILE A 584 0.58 -22.96 -18.86
N GLU A 585 1.80 -22.73 -19.36
CA GLU A 585 2.79 -23.78 -19.56
C GLU A 585 4.22 -23.22 -19.53
N LYS A 586 5.10 -23.92 -18.81
CA LYS A 586 6.57 -23.72 -18.81
C LYS A 586 7.19 -25.01 -19.32
N THR A 587 8.06 -24.94 -20.33
CA THR A 587 8.71 -26.12 -20.92
C THR A 587 10.22 -25.93 -20.92
N GLU A 588 10.94 -26.74 -20.16
CA GLU A 588 12.40 -26.78 -20.17
C GLU A 588 12.90 -27.90 -21.08
N GLN A 589 13.75 -27.55 -22.04
CA GLN A 589 14.39 -28.50 -22.94
C GLN A 589 15.87 -28.64 -22.59
N ARG A 590 16.35 -29.89 -22.54
CA ARG A 590 17.77 -30.21 -22.36
C ARG A 590 18.14 -31.29 -23.35
N ASP A 591 19.32 -31.17 -23.97
CA ASP A 591 19.77 -32.11 -24.98
C ASP A 591 19.86 -33.53 -24.42
N GLY A 592 19.26 -34.49 -25.12
CA GLY A 592 19.23 -35.91 -24.70
C GLY A 592 18.23 -36.24 -23.59
N PHE A 593 17.46 -35.28 -23.07
CA PHE A 593 16.44 -35.50 -22.04
C PHE A 593 15.03 -35.23 -22.56
N ARG A 594 14.03 -35.92 -21.98
CA ARG A 594 12.63 -35.60 -22.24
C ARG A 594 12.33 -34.19 -21.72
N PRO A 595 11.58 -33.35 -22.48
CA PRO A 595 11.19 -32.03 -22.02
C PRO A 595 10.50 -32.10 -20.66
N GLN A 596 10.92 -31.25 -19.74
CA GLN A 596 10.26 -31.07 -18.46
C GLN A 596 9.18 -30.02 -18.64
N VAL A 597 7.92 -30.37 -18.34
CA VAL A 597 6.78 -29.47 -18.61
C VAL A 597 5.96 -29.26 -17.34
N TRP A 598 5.76 -28.00 -16.99
CA TRP A 598 4.83 -27.56 -15.98
C TRP A 598 3.56 -27.02 -16.63
N ARG A 599 2.39 -27.32 -16.07
CA ARG A 599 1.10 -26.78 -16.54
C ARG A 599 0.36 -26.10 -15.41
N TYR A 600 -0.17 -24.92 -15.71
CA TYR A 600 -0.87 -24.08 -14.75
C TYR A 600 -2.34 -23.90 -15.15
N ARG A 601 -3.22 -23.81 -14.14
CA ARG A 601 -4.65 -23.54 -14.32
C ARG A 601 -5.09 -22.42 -13.40
N TRP A 602 -5.87 -21.49 -13.93
CA TRP A 602 -6.26 -20.26 -13.25
C TRP A 602 -7.77 -20.13 -13.15
N ASN A 603 -8.26 -19.57 -12.05
CA ASN A 603 -9.66 -19.16 -11.95
C ASN A 603 -9.88 -17.76 -12.57
N VAL A 604 -11.12 -17.28 -12.53
CA VAL A 604 -11.52 -15.96 -13.09
C VAL A 604 -10.81 -14.79 -12.38
N LEU A 605 -10.43 -14.96 -11.11
CA LEU A 605 -9.70 -13.98 -10.32
C LEU A 605 -8.19 -13.97 -10.58
N ASN A 606 -7.72 -14.72 -11.59
CA ASN A 606 -6.30 -14.91 -11.88
C ASN A 606 -5.50 -15.54 -10.74
N GLN A 607 -6.14 -16.39 -9.92
CA GLN A 607 -5.49 -17.18 -8.88
C GLN A 607 -5.14 -18.58 -9.40
N LEU A 608 -3.96 -19.09 -9.03
CA LEU A 608 -3.46 -20.38 -9.49
C LEU A 608 -4.21 -21.51 -8.77
N THR A 609 -5.10 -22.20 -9.47
CA THR A 609 -5.90 -23.30 -8.88
C THR A 609 -5.23 -24.66 -8.99
N GLN A 610 -4.40 -24.88 -10.02
CA GLN A 610 -3.71 -26.16 -10.22
C GLN A 610 -2.31 -25.97 -10.81
N CYS A 611 -1.38 -26.81 -10.37
CA CYS A 611 -0.05 -26.98 -10.96
C CYS A 611 0.21 -28.47 -11.23
N GLU A 612 0.55 -28.81 -12.46
CA GLU A 612 1.06 -30.14 -12.85
C GLU A 612 2.57 -30.04 -13.06
N THR A 613 3.32 -30.89 -12.38
CA THR A 613 4.79 -30.93 -12.42
C THR A 613 5.29 -31.93 -13.47
N PRO A 614 6.56 -31.84 -13.91
CA PRO A 614 7.09 -32.70 -14.96
C PRO A 614 7.06 -34.21 -14.67
N ASP A 615 7.04 -34.60 -13.40
CA ASP A 615 6.90 -35.98 -12.96
C ASP A 615 5.45 -36.51 -13.04
N GLY A 616 4.50 -35.67 -13.47
CA GLY A 616 3.08 -35.96 -13.58
C GLY A 616 2.28 -35.68 -12.30
N SER A 617 2.92 -35.23 -11.21
CA SER A 617 2.19 -34.90 -9.98
C SER A 617 1.28 -33.69 -10.18
N ARG A 618 0.11 -33.68 -9.53
CA ARG A 618 -0.87 -32.59 -9.63
C ARG A 618 -1.18 -32.02 -8.27
N TRP A 619 -1.09 -30.70 -8.18
CA TRP A 619 -1.31 -29.91 -6.98
C TRP A 619 -2.52 -29.01 -7.17
N HIS A 620 -3.35 -28.91 -6.15
CA HIS A 620 -4.50 -28.01 -6.07
C HIS A 620 -4.27 -26.94 -5.00
N TYR A 621 -4.69 -25.72 -5.29
CA TYR A 621 -4.64 -24.60 -4.36
C TYR A 621 -6.05 -24.04 -4.14
N ARG A 622 -6.33 -23.61 -2.91
CA ARG A 622 -7.63 -23.05 -2.50
C ARG A 622 -7.43 -21.69 -1.85
N TYR A 623 -8.43 -20.83 -1.99
CA TYR A 623 -8.37 -19.44 -1.54
C TYR A 623 -9.67 -19.02 -0.84
N ASP A 624 -9.56 -18.10 0.10
CA ASP A 624 -10.75 -17.47 0.68
C ASP A 624 -11.31 -16.33 -0.18
N ALA A 625 -12.36 -15.67 0.32
CA ALA A 625 -13.04 -14.56 -0.35
C ALA A 625 -12.13 -13.35 -0.62
N PHE A 626 -11.12 -13.12 0.22
CA PHE A 626 -10.14 -12.04 0.04
C PHE A 626 -9.02 -12.43 -0.91
N GLY A 627 -8.95 -13.72 -1.24
CA GLY A 627 -8.02 -14.35 -2.15
C GLY A 627 -6.77 -14.91 -1.48
N ARG A 628 -6.71 -14.97 -0.14
CA ARG A 628 -5.59 -15.51 0.62
C ARG A 628 -5.53 -17.03 0.40
N ARG A 629 -4.35 -17.58 0.13
CA ARG A 629 -4.21 -19.04 -0.07
C ARG A 629 -4.39 -19.76 1.25
N ILE A 630 -5.43 -20.58 1.37
CA ILE A 630 -5.76 -21.33 2.60
C ILE A 630 -5.31 -22.79 2.55
N ARG A 631 -4.98 -23.31 1.35
CA ARG A 631 -4.53 -24.70 1.20
C ARG A 631 -3.70 -24.90 -0.05
N LYS A 632 -2.72 -25.81 0.04
CA LYS A 632 -2.12 -26.51 -1.09
C LYS A 632 -2.14 -28.02 -0.86
N LEU A 633 -2.47 -28.81 -1.88
CA LEU A 633 -2.61 -30.26 -1.74
C LEU A 633 -2.21 -30.99 -3.02
N LYS A 634 -1.31 -31.96 -2.91
CA LYS A 634 -0.99 -32.93 -3.96
C LYS A 634 -2.13 -33.94 -4.05
N VAL A 635 -2.93 -33.84 -5.11
CA VAL A 635 -4.07 -34.74 -5.36
C VAL A 635 -3.71 -35.94 -6.23
N HIS A 636 -2.56 -35.89 -6.90
CA HIS A 636 -2.04 -36.99 -7.69
C HIS A 636 -0.51 -37.02 -7.59
N ASP A 637 0.05 -38.19 -7.28
CA ASP A 637 1.49 -38.41 -7.23
C ASP A 637 1.95 -39.14 -8.48
N GLY A 638 2.59 -38.40 -9.39
CA GLY A 638 3.04 -38.93 -10.67
C GLY A 638 4.20 -39.92 -10.54
N LYS A 639 5.06 -39.74 -9.53
CA LYS A 639 6.15 -40.70 -9.23
C LYS A 639 5.60 -42.03 -8.77
N LEU A 640 4.60 -42.01 -7.89
CA LEU A 640 3.91 -43.22 -7.46
C LEU A 640 3.17 -43.89 -8.62
N ALA A 641 2.47 -43.10 -9.45
CA ALA A 641 1.77 -43.62 -10.62
C ALA A 641 2.74 -44.31 -11.61
N ALA A 642 3.90 -43.69 -11.87
CA ALA A 642 4.94 -44.28 -12.71
C ALA A 642 5.54 -45.56 -12.09
N ALA A 643 5.78 -45.56 -10.77
CA ALA A 643 6.26 -46.74 -10.06
C ALA A 643 5.25 -47.89 -10.10
N ASN A 644 3.96 -47.60 -9.91
CA ASN A 644 2.88 -48.60 -9.98
C ASN A 644 2.70 -49.15 -11.40
N LEU A 645 2.81 -48.32 -12.43
CA LEU A 645 2.81 -48.79 -13.82
C LEU A 645 3.95 -49.79 -14.08
N GLN A 646 5.17 -49.48 -13.61
CA GLN A 646 6.30 -50.40 -13.72
C GLN A 646 6.10 -51.70 -12.93
N ARG A 647 5.45 -51.62 -11.75
CA ARG A 647 5.14 -52.82 -10.95
C ARG A 647 4.10 -53.69 -11.63
N TRP A 648 3.04 -53.08 -12.16
CA TRP A 648 2.01 -53.75 -12.93
C TRP A 648 2.60 -54.45 -14.17
N LEU A 649 3.46 -53.78 -14.94
CA LEU A 649 4.19 -54.39 -16.07
C LEU A 649 5.05 -55.59 -15.65
N ASN A 650 5.53 -55.60 -14.41
CA ASN A 650 6.32 -56.70 -13.83
C ASN A 650 5.48 -57.73 -13.05
N GLY A 651 4.14 -57.68 -13.14
CA GLY A 651 3.24 -58.59 -12.42
C GLY A 651 3.23 -58.43 -10.90
N LYS A 652 3.67 -57.27 -10.38
CA LYS A 652 3.70 -56.95 -8.94
C LYS A 652 2.50 -56.08 -8.56
N PRO A 653 1.97 -56.21 -7.33
CA PRO A 653 0.89 -55.36 -6.85
C PRO A 653 1.34 -53.91 -6.67
N ASP A 654 0.40 -52.98 -6.80
CA ASP A 654 0.59 -51.54 -6.60
C ASP A 654 1.04 -51.20 -5.18
N LEU A 655 1.84 -50.14 -5.07
CA LEU A 655 2.17 -49.49 -3.82
C LEU A 655 1.05 -48.53 -3.41
N SER A 656 0.68 -48.57 -2.14
CA SER A 656 -0.20 -47.58 -1.51
C SER A 656 0.64 -46.48 -0.85
N VAL A 657 0.15 -45.24 -0.90
CA VAL A 657 0.70 -44.15 -0.08
C VAL A 657 0.51 -44.49 1.39
N LYS A 658 1.54 -44.34 2.22
CA LYS A 658 1.39 -44.52 3.67
C LYS A 658 0.49 -43.41 4.22
N PRO A 659 -0.47 -43.68 5.11
CA PRO A 659 -1.39 -42.66 5.63
C PRO A 659 -0.67 -41.40 6.14
N ASN A 660 0.44 -41.57 6.85
CA ASN A 660 1.26 -40.49 7.42
C ASN A 660 2.19 -39.77 6.41
N THR A 661 2.04 -39.99 5.11
CA THR A 661 2.80 -39.25 4.10
C THR A 661 2.25 -37.83 4.00
N MET A 662 3.12 -36.81 4.10
CA MET A 662 2.70 -35.42 3.90
C MET A 662 2.35 -35.19 2.42
N MET A 663 1.15 -34.68 2.18
CA MET A 663 0.59 -34.44 0.85
C MET A 663 0.27 -32.97 0.60
N GLY A 664 0.33 -32.10 1.62
CA GLY A 664 0.00 -30.69 1.46
C GLY A 664 0.09 -29.91 2.76
N GLN A 665 -0.46 -28.70 2.75
CA GLN A 665 -0.50 -27.79 3.88
C GLN A 665 -1.80 -26.98 3.87
N ASN A 666 -2.35 -26.73 5.07
CA ASN A 666 -3.35 -25.70 5.33
C ASN A 666 -2.66 -24.44 5.87
N TYR A 667 -3.25 -23.29 5.59
CA TYR A 667 -2.74 -21.98 5.97
C TYR A 667 -3.80 -21.21 6.76
N LEU A 668 -3.38 -20.52 7.83
CA LEU A 668 -4.20 -19.57 8.57
C LEU A 668 -3.68 -18.16 8.39
N TRP A 669 -4.61 -17.21 8.28
CA TRP A 669 -4.28 -15.79 8.12
C TRP A 669 -4.96 -14.96 9.19
N SER A 670 -4.21 -14.02 9.77
CA SER A 670 -4.73 -12.89 10.56
C SER A 670 -4.56 -11.64 9.70
N GLY A 671 -5.65 -11.09 9.16
CA GLY A 671 -5.57 -10.10 8.08
C GLY A 671 -4.71 -10.58 6.90
N ASP A 672 -3.61 -9.88 6.59
CA ASP A 672 -2.66 -10.24 5.52
C ASP A 672 -1.40 -10.99 6.04
N GLN A 673 -1.36 -11.40 7.32
CA GLN A 673 -0.24 -12.15 7.90
C GLN A 673 -0.51 -13.66 7.89
N LEU A 674 0.41 -14.46 7.34
CA LEU A 674 0.34 -15.92 7.37
C LEU A 674 0.80 -16.42 8.75
N ILE A 675 -0.11 -16.59 9.68
CA ILE A 675 0.23 -16.88 11.09
C ILE A 675 0.43 -18.36 11.40
N GLU A 676 -0.02 -19.27 10.52
CA GLU A 676 0.09 -20.70 10.76
C GLU A 676 0.16 -21.53 9.48
N GLU A 677 1.00 -22.56 9.50
CA GLU A 677 1.06 -23.63 8.51
C GLU A 677 0.81 -24.98 9.20
N THR A 678 -0.14 -25.76 8.70
CA THR A 678 -0.41 -27.11 9.22
C THR A 678 -0.26 -28.14 8.10
N PRO A 679 0.74 -29.04 8.16
CA PRO A 679 0.88 -30.10 7.16
C PRO A 679 -0.34 -31.03 7.14
N ILE A 680 -0.61 -31.64 5.99
CA ILE A 680 -1.75 -32.54 5.79
C ILE A 680 -1.22 -33.91 5.37
N TYR A 681 -1.70 -34.95 6.05
CA TYR A 681 -1.41 -36.35 5.74
C TYR A 681 -2.20 -36.87 4.53
N ALA A 682 -1.81 -38.04 4.02
CA ALA A 682 -2.43 -38.63 2.83
C ALA A 682 -3.86 -39.12 3.08
N ASP A 683 -4.22 -39.41 4.33
CA ASP A 683 -5.60 -39.68 4.75
C ASP A 683 -6.47 -38.41 4.90
N GLY A 684 -5.88 -37.23 4.69
CA GLY A 684 -6.55 -35.94 4.78
C GLY A 684 -6.53 -35.30 6.17
N THR A 685 -5.97 -35.96 7.19
CA THR A 685 -5.90 -35.43 8.54
C THR A 685 -4.79 -34.37 8.70
N PRO A 686 -5.00 -33.30 9.48
CA PRO A 686 -3.94 -32.35 9.82
C PRO A 686 -2.87 -32.98 10.72
N ALA A 687 -1.60 -32.69 10.43
CA ALA A 687 -0.44 -33.12 11.22
C ALA A 687 -0.17 -32.12 12.35
N GLU A 688 -1.02 -32.09 13.38
CA GLU A 688 -1.00 -31.05 14.40
C GLU A 688 0.33 -30.91 15.15
N GLY A 689 1.04 -32.01 15.38
CA GLY A 689 2.36 -32.00 16.01
C GLY A 689 3.49 -31.43 15.13
N GLN A 690 3.22 -31.08 13.87
CA GLN A 690 4.18 -30.46 12.92
C GLN A 690 3.69 -29.08 12.44
N ARG A 691 2.74 -28.50 13.17
CA ARG A 691 2.23 -27.16 12.91
C ARG A 691 3.31 -26.12 13.21
N ILE A 692 3.44 -25.14 12.31
CA ILE A 692 4.36 -24.01 12.44
C ILE A 692 3.51 -22.77 12.69
N ARG A 693 3.86 -22.01 13.74
CA ARG A 693 3.32 -20.68 14.01
C ARG A 693 4.33 -19.61 13.64
N TRP A 694 3.89 -18.63 12.86
CA TRP A 694 4.65 -17.42 12.54
C TRP A 694 4.12 -16.29 13.39
N LEU A 695 5.00 -15.68 14.19
CA LEU A 695 4.64 -14.68 15.18
C LEU A 695 5.04 -13.31 14.66
N TYR A 696 4.05 -12.44 14.46
CA TYR A 696 4.22 -11.13 13.86
C TYR A 696 4.02 -10.04 14.89
N GLU A 697 4.81 -8.98 14.76
CA GLU A 697 4.45 -7.71 15.38
C GLU A 697 3.19 -7.14 14.71
N PRO A 698 2.36 -6.38 15.44
CA PRO A 698 1.14 -5.82 14.88
C PRO A 698 1.42 -4.97 13.64
N GLY A 699 0.81 -5.34 12.51
CA GLY A 699 0.97 -4.65 11.23
C GLY A 699 2.30 -4.91 10.49
N SER A 700 3.20 -5.75 11.02
CA SER A 700 4.43 -6.15 10.32
C SER A 700 4.12 -7.06 9.12
N LEU A 701 4.99 -7.03 8.11
CA LEU A 701 4.91 -7.92 6.94
C LEU A 701 5.89 -9.09 7.03
N THR A 702 6.83 -9.02 7.97
CA THR A 702 7.83 -10.07 8.22
C THR A 702 7.66 -10.58 9.65
N PRO A 703 7.64 -11.90 9.87
CA PRO A 703 7.51 -12.44 11.21
C PRO A 703 8.77 -12.16 12.05
N SER A 704 8.56 -11.91 13.34
CA SER A 704 9.63 -11.68 14.31
C SER A 704 10.10 -12.98 14.96
N ALA A 705 9.26 -14.00 14.98
CA ALA A 705 9.62 -15.33 15.48
C ALA A 705 8.83 -16.46 14.80
N ARG A 706 9.33 -17.68 14.97
CA ARG A 706 8.72 -18.93 14.55
C ARG A 706 8.60 -19.85 15.76
N PHE A 707 7.45 -20.51 15.92
CA PHE A 707 7.23 -21.49 16.98
C PHE A 707 6.78 -22.84 16.41
N GLU A 708 7.40 -23.92 16.88
CA GLU A 708 7.08 -25.29 16.48
C GLU A 708 7.51 -26.25 17.60
N GLN A 709 6.64 -27.20 17.97
CA GLN A 709 6.94 -28.26 18.94
C GLN A 709 7.53 -27.76 20.28
N GLY A 710 6.99 -26.64 20.80
CA GLY A 710 7.45 -26.07 22.08
C GLY A 710 8.75 -25.27 22.00
N LYS A 711 9.31 -25.09 20.80
CA LYS A 711 10.54 -24.33 20.58
C LYS A 711 10.26 -23.02 19.88
N LEU A 712 10.85 -21.95 20.39
CA LEU A 712 10.77 -20.61 19.83
C LEU A 712 12.09 -20.26 19.14
N HIS A 713 11.99 -19.72 17.91
CA HIS A 713 13.13 -19.25 17.13
C HIS A 713 12.90 -17.81 16.70
N TYR A 714 13.82 -16.92 17.04
CA TYR A 714 13.79 -15.50 16.68
C TYR A 714 14.36 -15.29 15.28
N ILE A 715 13.65 -14.50 14.46
CA ILE A 715 13.99 -14.26 13.06
C ILE A 715 14.79 -12.97 12.95
N VAL A 716 15.92 -13.04 12.24
CA VAL A 716 16.69 -11.86 11.84
C VAL A 716 16.54 -11.68 10.33
N SER A 717 16.09 -10.49 9.95
CA SER A 717 15.82 -10.12 8.57
C SER A 717 16.82 -9.09 8.07
N ASP A 718 17.02 -9.04 6.75
CA ASP A 718 17.84 -7.98 6.14
C ASP A 718 17.09 -6.65 6.02
N HIS A 719 17.74 -5.67 5.38
CA HIS A 719 17.22 -4.32 5.16
C HIS A 719 15.93 -4.27 4.32
N GLN A 720 15.53 -5.37 3.68
CA GLN A 720 14.28 -5.48 2.91
C GLN A 720 13.21 -6.29 3.63
N GLY A 721 13.49 -6.74 4.86
CA GLY A 721 12.62 -7.65 5.61
C GLY A 721 12.63 -9.08 5.08
N THR A 722 13.64 -9.49 4.31
CA THR A 722 13.84 -10.90 3.92
C THR A 722 14.35 -11.69 5.12
N PRO A 723 13.71 -12.80 5.54
CA PRO A 723 14.26 -13.66 6.59
C PRO A 723 15.60 -14.27 6.15
N ARG A 724 16.65 -14.01 6.94
CA ARG A 724 18.02 -14.43 6.66
C ARG A 724 18.52 -15.47 7.65
N GLU A 725 18.19 -15.30 8.91
CA GLU A 725 18.67 -16.15 9.98
C GLU A 725 17.56 -16.44 11.01
N MET A 726 17.66 -17.59 11.68
CA MET A 726 16.86 -17.92 12.86
C MET A 726 17.78 -18.35 13.99
N LEU A 727 17.56 -17.80 15.18
CA LEU A 727 18.28 -18.13 16.39
C LEU A 727 17.31 -18.71 17.44
N ASN A 728 17.77 -19.64 18.28
CA ASN A 728 16.99 -20.08 19.44
C ASN A 728 16.97 -19.00 20.54
N GLU A 729 16.28 -19.28 21.64
CA GLU A 729 16.10 -18.34 22.75
C GLU A 729 17.42 -17.94 23.42
N GLU A 730 18.42 -18.81 23.39
CA GLU A 730 19.77 -18.58 23.93
C GLU A 730 20.68 -17.75 22.99
N GLY A 731 20.23 -17.44 21.77
CA GLY A 731 21.00 -16.69 20.78
C GLY A 731 21.97 -17.54 19.95
N GLU A 732 21.71 -18.84 19.82
CA GLU A 732 22.42 -19.78 18.94
C GLU A 732 21.77 -19.85 17.57
N LEU A 733 22.58 -19.79 16.51
CA LEU A 733 22.09 -19.85 15.14
C LEU A 733 21.69 -21.28 14.75
N VAL A 734 20.43 -21.48 14.37
CA VAL A 734 19.89 -22.80 14.00
C VAL A 734 19.57 -22.94 12.52
N TRP A 735 19.36 -21.82 11.82
CA TRP A 735 19.08 -21.80 10.38
C TRP A 735 19.58 -20.50 9.75
N ALA A 736 20.09 -20.58 8.52
CA ALA A 736 20.54 -19.40 7.76
C ALA A 736 20.39 -19.57 6.24
N GLN A 737 20.02 -18.48 5.57
CA GLN A 737 19.98 -18.36 4.12
C GLN A 737 20.42 -16.97 3.63
N ARG A 738 20.77 -16.87 2.36
CA ARG A 738 20.76 -15.62 1.57
C ARG A 738 19.97 -15.81 0.28
N LEU A 739 19.50 -14.73 -0.32
CA LEU A 739 18.92 -14.76 -1.66
C LEU A 739 19.92 -14.25 -2.69
N THR A 740 19.88 -14.79 -3.92
CA THR A 740 20.49 -14.15 -5.09
C THR A 740 19.68 -12.93 -5.53
N THR A 741 20.15 -12.21 -6.55
CA THR A 741 19.62 -10.89 -6.95
C THR A 741 18.12 -10.94 -7.21
N TRP A 742 17.64 -12.00 -7.85
CA TRP A 742 16.22 -12.20 -8.19
C TRP A 742 15.54 -13.25 -7.31
N GLY A 743 16.10 -13.51 -6.12
CA GLY A 743 15.38 -14.20 -5.04
C GLY A 743 15.67 -15.69 -4.90
N LYS A 744 16.59 -16.31 -5.64
CA LYS A 744 16.92 -17.74 -5.46
C LYS A 744 17.61 -17.94 -4.11
N ALA A 745 17.08 -18.82 -3.27
CA ALA A 745 17.66 -19.08 -1.95
C ALA A 745 18.95 -19.91 -2.02
N GLU A 746 19.97 -19.47 -1.30
CA GLU A 746 21.17 -20.21 -0.94
C GLU A 746 21.14 -20.48 0.56
N ARG A 747 21.15 -21.76 0.95
CA ARG A 747 21.00 -22.18 2.35
C ARG A 747 22.36 -22.59 2.92
N SER A 748 22.60 -22.27 4.19
CA SER A 748 23.78 -22.70 4.94
C SER A 748 23.37 -23.72 6.00
N GLN A 749 24.06 -24.86 6.04
CA GLN A 749 23.92 -25.80 7.16
C GLN A 749 24.74 -25.28 8.34
N VAL A 750 24.06 -24.96 9.45
CA VAL A 750 24.69 -24.32 10.63
C VAL A 750 24.75 -25.24 11.85
N ILE A 751 23.99 -26.32 11.84
CA ILE A 751 23.94 -27.33 12.91
C ILE A 751 24.09 -28.75 12.33
N ALA A 752 24.52 -29.67 13.19
CA ALA A 752 24.69 -31.08 12.85
C ALA A 752 23.34 -31.78 12.67
N SER A 753 23.32 -32.87 11.89
CA SER A 753 22.07 -33.59 11.54
C SER A 753 21.41 -34.32 12.70
N ASN A 754 22.12 -34.50 13.82
CA ASN A 754 21.61 -35.08 15.05
C ASN A 754 21.06 -34.03 16.03
N ASP A 755 21.17 -32.74 15.70
CA ASP A 755 20.59 -31.67 16.50
C ASP A 755 19.06 -31.67 16.37
N ALA A 756 18.36 -31.46 17.48
CA ALA A 756 16.91 -31.48 17.51
C ALA A 756 16.27 -30.32 16.71
N ASN A 757 17.05 -29.31 16.31
CA ASN A 757 16.62 -28.19 15.47
C ASN A 757 17.00 -28.37 14.00
N TYR A 758 17.61 -29.50 13.61
CA TYR A 758 18.09 -29.72 12.23
C TYR A 758 17.00 -29.57 11.16
N HIS A 759 15.73 -29.78 11.53
CA HIS A 759 14.59 -29.70 10.62
C HIS A 759 13.99 -28.29 10.47
N VAL A 760 14.48 -27.30 11.24
CA VAL A 760 14.01 -25.91 11.15
C VAL A 760 14.24 -25.39 9.74
N ASN A 761 13.18 -24.84 9.15
CA ASN A 761 13.17 -24.35 7.79
C ASN A 761 12.28 -23.11 7.65
N CYS A 762 12.46 -22.40 6.53
CA CYS A 762 11.70 -21.21 6.20
C CYS A 762 11.44 -21.15 4.69
N ASN A 763 10.17 -21.06 4.33
CA ASN A 763 9.74 -20.89 2.94
C ASN A 763 9.52 -19.42 2.56
N LEU A 764 9.71 -18.48 3.49
CA LEU A 764 9.60 -17.05 3.21
C LEU A 764 10.83 -16.54 2.42
N ARG A 765 10.59 -15.75 1.39
CA ARG A 765 11.63 -15.20 0.48
C ARG A 765 11.69 -13.69 0.65
N PHE A 766 11.64 -12.90 -0.43
CA PHE A 766 11.42 -11.45 -0.26
C PHE A 766 10.15 -11.22 0.57
N MET A 767 10.06 -10.07 1.23
CA MET A 767 8.89 -9.74 2.06
C MET A 767 7.58 -10.01 1.29
N GLY A 768 6.67 -10.76 1.91
CA GLY A 768 5.38 -11.18 1.30
C GLY A 768 5.41 -12.47 0.48
N GLN A 769 6.59 -13.03 0.18
CA GLN A 769 6.74 -14.18 -0.71
C GLN A 769 6.91 -15.51 0.03
N TYR A 770 6.20 -16.55 -0.42
CA TYR A 770 6.28 -17.91 0.08
C TYR A 770 6.69 -18.88 -1.05
N GLU A 771 7.79 -19.61 -0.90
CA GLU A 771 8.26 -20.59 -1.89
C GLU A 771 7.44 -21.88 -1.88
N ASP A 772 6.92 -22.25 -3.05
CA ASP A 772 6.36 -23.55 -3.34
C ASP A 772 7.39 -24.45 -4.02
N GLU A 773 7.96 -25.37 -3.23
CA GLU A 773 8.98 -26.32 -3.71
C GLU A 773 8.52 -27.10 -4.96
N GLU A 774 7.25 -27.47 -5.04
CA GLU A 774 6.73 -28.27 -6.15
C GLU A 774 6.80 -27.56 -7.51
N SER A 775 6.62 -26.24 -7.51
CA SER A 775 6.56 -25.43 -8.73
C SER A 775 7.82 -24.61 -8.95
N GLY A 776 8.60 -24.35 -7.88
CA GLY A 776 9.68 -23.39 -7.86
C GLY A 776 9.22 -21.92 -7.90
N LEU A 777 7.91 -21.68 -7.80
CA LEU A 777 7.30 -20.37 -7.79
C LEU A 777 7.19 -19.83 -6.37
N TYR A 778 7.16 -18.51 -6.25
CA TYR A 778 6.89 -17.85 -5.00
C TYR A 778 5.47 -17.28 -5.02
N TYR A 779 4.59 -17.80 -4.17
CA TYR A 779 3.28 -17.20 -3.91
C TYR A 779 3.49 -15.84 -3.24
N ASN A 780 3.00 -14.78 -3.85
CA ASN A 780 3.12 -13.40 -3.36
C ASN A 780 1.74 -12.75 -3.33
N ARG A 781 0.97 -13.07 -2.28
CA ARG A 781 -0.43 -12.69 -2.07
C ARG A 781 -1.28 -12.72 -3.35
N PHE A 782 -1.36 -11.65 -4.12
CA PHE A 782 -2.21 -11.56 -5.30
C PHE A 782 -1.61 -12.16 -6.59
N ARG A 783 -0.31 -12.47 -6.62
CA ARG A 783 0.39 -13.03 -7.80
C ARG A 783 1.35 -14.16 -7.45
N TYR A 784 1.88 -14.82 -8.49
CA TYR A 784 2.94 -15.83 -8.39
C TYR A 784 4.18 -15.33 -9.12
N TYR A 785 5.32 -15.32 -8.43
CA TYR A 785 6.61 -14.84 -8.92
C TYR A 785 7.51 -16.01 -9.35
N ASP A 786 8.14 -15.91 -10.53
CA ASP A 786 9.17 -16.84 -10.98
C ASP A 786 10.55 -16.21 -10.80
N ARG A 787 11.31 -16.73 -9.82
CA ARG A 787 12.67 -16.32 -9.51
C ARG A 787 13.67 -16.48 -10.66
N GLU A 788 13.35 -17.29 -11.68
CA GLU A 788 14.23 -17.48 -12.83
C GLU A 788 14.12 -16.33 -13.83
N THR A 789 12.94 -15.73 -13.95
CA THR A 789 12.66 -14.66 -14.93
C THR A 789 12.67 -13.26 -14.31
N GLY A 790 12.54 -13.16 -12.99
CA GLY A 790 12.34 -11.90 -12.30
C GLY A 790 10.94 -11.30 -12.51
N GLN A 791 9.95 -12.14 -12.89
CA GLN A 791 8.62 -11.70 -13.27
C GLN A 791 7.49 -12.51 -12.60
N TYR A 792 6.32 -11.89 -12.54
CA TYR A 792 5.06 -12.54 -12.20
C TYR A 792 4.49 -13.32 -13.39
N LEU A 793 3.72 -14.36 -13.08
CA LEU A 793 3.07 -15.24 -14.07
C LEU A 793 1.81 -14.63 -14.71
N THR A 794 1.29 -13.56 -14.11
CA THR A 794 0.08 -12.87 -14.52
C THR A 794 0.34 -11.37 -14.58
N PRO A 795 -0.35 -10.64 -15.47
CA PRO A 795 -0.30 -9.18 -15.46
C PRO A 795 -0.90 -8.65 -14.15
N ASP A 796 -0.42 -7.47 -13.75
CA ASP A 796 -0.89 -6.77 -12.56
C ASP A 796 -2.42 -6.54 -12.58
N PRO A 797 -3.17 -6.99 -11.56
CA PRO A 797 -4.60 -6.69 -11.42
C PRO A 797 -4.93 -5.18 -11.36
N LEU A 798 -3.97 -4.33 -10.99
CA LEU A 798 -4.10 -2.86 -11.00
C LEU A 798 -3.79 -2.26 -12.38
N ASN A 799 -3.53 -3.08 -13.40
CA ASN A 799 -3.23 -2.64 -14.75
C ASN A 799 -2.07 -1.62 -14.77
N LEU A 800 -2.22 -0.48 -15.46
CA LEU A 800 -1.17 0.54 -15.54
C LEU A 800 -0.87 1.19 -14.18
N ALA A 801 -1.82 1.16 -13.23
CA ALA A 801 -1.59 1.67 -11.87
C ALA A 801 -0.60 0.79 -11.08
N GLY A 802 -0.46 -0.50 -11.43
CA GLY A 802 0.59 -1.38 -10.89
C GLY A 802 1.98 -1.16 -11.51
N GLY A 803 2.09 -0.27 -12.52
CA GLY A 803 3.34 0.15 -13.13
C GLY A 803 3.44 -0.09 -14.63
N LEU A 804 4.57 0.33 -15.19
CA LEU A 804 4.85 0.31 -16.63
C LEU A 804 5.24 -1.07 -17.18
N ASN A 805 5.65 -2.00 -16.31
CA ASN A 805 5.83 -3.41 -16.67
C ASN A 805 4.80 -4.26 -15.89
N PRO A 806 3.68 -4.66 -16.52
CA PRO A 806 2.62 -5.41 -15.85
C PRO A 806 3.03 -6.77 -15.30
N TYR A 807 4.16 -7.34 -15.75
CA TYR A 807 4.68 -8.63 -15.30
C TYR A 807 5.93 -8.48 -14.43
N GLY A 808 6.50 -7.28 -14.33
CA GLY A 808 7.71 -7.06 -13.56
C GLY A 808 7.46 -7.22 -12.06
N TYR A 809 8.48 -7.67 -11.32
CA TYR A 809 8.52 -7.55 -9.86
C TYR A 809 8.81 -6.08 -9.47
N VAL A 810 10.07 -5.79 -9.19
CA VAL A 810 10.59 -4.43 -8.97
C VAL A 810 11.81 -4.23 -9.87
N HIS A 811 12.12 -2.98 -10.23
CA HIS A 811 13.28 -2.72 -11.10
C HIS A 811 14.62 -2.83 -10.38
N ASN A 812 14.64 -2.67 -9.05
CA ASN A 812 15.81 -2.85 -8.20
C ASN A 812 15.45 -3.68 -6.94
N PRO A 813 15.68 -5.01 -6.96
CA PRO A 813 15.26 -5.92 -5.89
C PRO A 813 16.14 -5.85 -4.65
N THR A 814 17.10 -4.91 -4.54
CA THR A 814 17.85 -4.65 -3.30
C THR A 814 17.38 -3.40 -2.56
N GLY A 815 16.67 -2.48 -3.24
CA GLY A 815 16.14 -1.25 -2.64
C GLY A 815 14.61 -1.23 -2.56
N LEU A 816 13.94 -2.08 -3.32
CA LEU A 816 12.49 -2.11 -3.47
C LEU A 816 11.91 -3.50 -3.19
N ILE A 817 10.66 -3.51 -2.76
CA ILE A 817 9.87 -4.71 -2.51
C ILE A 817 8.44 -4.50 -3.01
N ASP A 818 7.76 -5.60 -3.34
CA ASP A 818 6.33 -5.66 -3.63
C ASP A 818 5.70 -6.76 -2.75
N PRO A 819 5.32 -6.43 -1.49
CA PRO A 819 4.85 -7.42 -0.51
C PRO A 819 3.52 -8.09 -0.84
N PHE A 820 2.76 -7.53 -1.79
CA PHE A 820 1.42 -8.02 -2.13
C PHE A 820 1.33 -8.56 -3.54
N GLY A 821 2.34 -8.33 -4.37
CA GLY A 821 2.22 -8.60 -5.80
C GLY A 821 1.26 -7.64 -6.48
N LEU A 822 1.25 -6.34 -6.15
CA LEU A 822 0.37 -5.33 -6.77
C LEU A 822 1.06 -3.99 -7.08
N GLU A 823 2.22 -3.70 -6.51
CA GLU A 823 3.09 -2.57 -6.86
C GLU A 823 4.38 -2.64 -6.03
N ALA A 824 5.52 -2.19 -6.58
CA ALA A 824 6.63 -1.80 -5.73
C ALA A 824 6.13 -0.70 -4.80
N CYS A 825 6.34 -0.80 -3.49
CA CYS A 825 5.82 0.20 -2.54
C CYS A 825 6.87 1.24 -2.08
N PRO A 826 7.76 1.84 -2.93
CA PRO A 826 8.66 2.87 -2.45
C PRO A 826 7.90 4.11 -1.99
N GLU A 827 6.81 4.53 -2.63
CA GLU A 827 6.11 5.75 -2.20
C GLU A 827 5.42 5.58 -0.85
N LYS A 828 4.76 4.44 -0.59
CA LYS A 828 4.10 4.20 0.69
C LYS A 828 5.11 3.92 1.80
N PHE A 829 6.18 3.19 1.51
CA PHE A 829 7.24 2.97 2.50
C PHE A 829 8.06 4.25 2.75
N ALA A 830 8.33 5.06 1.73
CA ALA A 830 8.98 6.36 1.89
C ALA A 830 8.09 7.34 2.64
N ARG A 831 6.77 7.41 2.36
CA ARG A 831 5.83 8.21 3.14
C ARG A 831 5.69 7.70 4.56
N TYR A 832 5.64 6.38 4.75
CA TYR A 832 5.66 5.75 6.07
C TYR A 832 6.90 6.18 6.81
N LYS A 833 8.07 6.05 6.19
CA LYS A 833 9.35 6.47 6.75
C LYS A 833 9.38 7.98 7.03
N ASP A 834 8.84 8.81 6.15
CA ASP A 834 8.73 10.26 6.34
C ASP A 834 7.83 10.60 7.53
N TYR A 835 6.68 9.93 7.68
CA TYR A 835 5.81 10.12 8.84
C TYR A 835 6.44 9.57 10.12
N ARG A 836 7.14 8.43 10.06
CA ARG A 836 7.95 7.93 11.18
C ARG A 836 9.02 8.94 11.58
N GLN A 837 9.72 9.55 10.61
CA GLN A 837 10.72 10.59 10.82
C GLN A 837 10.12 11.91 11.32
N GLN A 838 8.86 12.19 11.02
CA GLN A 838 8.08 13.30 11.58
C GLN A 838 7.53 13.01 12.99
N GLY A 839 7.84 11.83 13.56
CA GLY A 839 7.50 11.46 14.93
C GLY A 839 6.14 10.78 15.10
N TYR A 840 5.43 10.48 14.00
CA TYR A 840 4.17 9.72 14.05
C TYR A 840 4.44 8.26 14.46
N THR A 841 3.52 7.67 15.24
CA THR A 841 3.59 6.26 15.65
C THR A 841 3.60 5.33 14.44
N ALA A 842 3.99 4.06 14.59
CA ALA A 842 3.99 3.13 13.45
C ALA A 842 2.58 2.94 12.86
N LEU A 843 1.55 2.98 13.70
CA LEU A 843 0.16 2.91 13.28
C LEU A 843 -0.31 4.19 12.57
N GLU A 844 0.02 5.37 13.11
CA GLU A 844 -0.29 6.66 12.47
C GLU A 844 0.48 6.85 11.17
N ALA A 845 1.78 6.55 11.16
CA ALA A 845 2.60 6.59 9.96
C ALA A 845 2.12 5.57 8.93
N SER A 846 1.63 4.40 9.34
CA SER A 846 1.01 3.41 8.45
C SER A 846 -0.31 3.92 7.88
N LYS A 847 -1.16 4.57 8.68
CA LYS A 847 -2.40 5.20 8.24
C LYS A 847 -2.14 6.39 7.30
N LEU A 848 -1.29 7.32 7.69
CA LEU A 848 -0.89 8.50 6.93
C LEU A 848 -0.16 8.14 5.62
N SER A 849 0.69 7.11 5.65
CA SER A 849 1.42 6.66 4.45
C SER A 849 0.56 5.90 3.45
N LYS A 850 -0.54 5.31 3.92
CA LYS A 850 -1.63 4.79 3.09
C LYS A 850 -2.51 5.92 2.54
N GLY A 851 -2.27 7.17 2.94
CA GLY A 851 -3.23 8.27 2.89
C GLY A 851 -4.24 8.07 4.02
N ASP A 852 -4.32 9.01 4.97
CA ASP A 852 -5.38 8.92 5.97
C ASP A 852 -6.70 9.29 5.27
N PRO A 853 -7.65 8.34 5.09
CA PRO A 853 -8.94 8.63 4.46
C PRO A 853 -9.74 9.69 5.24
N ASN A 854 -9.30 9.99 6.46
CA ASN A 854 -9.90 10.96 7.35
C ASN A 854 -9.28 12.36 7.29
N ILE A 855 -8.24 12.57 6.48
CA ILE A 855 -7.61 13.88 6.31
C ILE A 855 -7.77 14.28 4.85
N LEU A 856 -8.56 15.32 4.60
CA LEU A 856 -8.76 15.86 3.27
C LEU A 856 -8.40 17.34 3.22
N TYR A 857 -7.95 17.78 2.06
CA TYR A 857 -7.43 19.10 1.82
C TYR A 857 -8.46 19.95 1.09
N HIS A 858 -8.87 21.06 1.71
CA HIS A 858 -9.57 22.12 1.01
C HIS A 858 -8.55 23.03 0.36
N TYR A 859 -8.71 23.29 -0.93
CA TYR A 859 -7.85 24.20 -1.67
C TYR A 859 -8.56 25.51 -1.95
N THR A 860 -7.88 26.63 -1.71
CA THR A 860 -8.44 27.99 -1.82
C THR A 860 -7.38 29.02 -2.21
N ASP A 861 -7.78 30.25 -2.54
CA ASP A 861 -6.89 31.40 -2.69
C ASP A 861 -6.53 32.04 -1.33
N ASN A 862 -5.65 33.05 -1.32
CA ASN A 862 -5.21 33.71 -0.07
C ASN A 862 -6.40 34.33 0.69
N LYS A 863 -7.38 34.89 -0.03
CA LYS A 863 -8.53 35.54 0.58
C LYS A 863 -9.46 34.52 1.22
N GLY A 864 -9.64 33.37 0.58
CA GLY A 864 -10.38 32.26 1.17
C GLY A 864 -9.63 31.61 2.32
N LEU A 865 -8.29 31.47 2.28
CA LEU A 865 -7.52 31.00 3.43
C LEU A 865 -7.68 31.95 4.64
N GLU A 866 -7.46 33.26 4.47
CA GLU A 866 -7.67 34.25 5.54
C GLU A 866 -9.11 34.25 6.05
N GLY A 867 -10.08 34.17 5.14
CA GLY A 867 -11.50 34.09 5.48
C GLY A 867 -11.83 32.83 6.28
N ILE A 868 -11.28 31.68 5.90
CA ILE A 868 -11.53 30.40 6.59
C ILE A 868 -10.80 30.35 7.94
N LEU A 869 -9.57 30.84 8.04
CA LEU A 869 -8.82 30.86 9.31
C LEU A 869 -9.43 31.83 10.33
N SER A 870 -9.95 32.96 9.87
CA SER A 870 -10.60 33.96 10.74
C SER A 870 -12.01 33.55 11.15
N SER A 871 -12.79 32.95 10.25
CA SER A 871 -14.16 32.50 10.54
C SER A 871 -14.23 31.10 11.14
N GLN A 872 -13.17 30.30 11.00
CA GLN A 872 -13.16 28.85 11.23
C GLN A 872 -14.27 28.09 10.48
N LYS A 873 -14.84 28.71 9.43
CA LYS A 873 -15.92 28.14 8.62
C LYS A 873 -15.48 28.01 7.18
N LEU A 874 -15.78 26.86 6.59
CA LEU A 874 -15.61 26.60 5.18
C LEU A 874 -16.92 26.94 4.45
N HIS A 875 -16.95 28.12 3.83
CA HIS A 875 -18.12 28.53 3.06
C HIS A 875 -18.28 27.65 1.81
N PRO A 876 -19.50 27.20 1.51
CA PRO A 876 -19.72 26.32 0.38
C PRO A 876 -19.57 27.09 -0.92
N SER A 877 -19.02 26.40 -1.93
CA SER A 877 -19.22 26.83 -3.29
C SER A 877 -20.62 26.40 -3.71
N LEU A 878 -21.52 27.38 -3.78
CA LEU A 878 -22.86 27.22 -4.32
C LEU A 878 -22.80 27.37 -5.84
N LYS A 879 -23.45 26.50 -6.59
CA LYS A 879 -23.40 26.51 -8.06
C LYS A 879 -24.10 27.74 -8.65
N ALA A 880 -24.96 28.41 -7.91
CA ALA A 880 -25.50 29.74 -8.24
C ALA A 880 -24.40 30.82 -8.28
N ASN A 881 -23.41 30.76 -7.38
CA ASN A 881 -22.40 31.81 -7.18
C ASN A 881 -21.05 31.43 -7.79
N ASN A 882 -20.71 30.15 -7.79
CA ASN A 882 -19.47 29.62 -8.34
C ASN A 882 -19.72 28.31 -9.10
N PRO A 883 -20.34 28.37 -10.30
CA PRO A 883 -20.88 27.19 -10.99
C PRO A 883 -19.83 26.16 -11.38
N LYS A 884 -18.60 26.64 -11.53
CA LYS A 884 -17.43 25.88 -11.91
C LYS A 884 -16.68 25.32 -10.69
N ASP A 885 -16.92 25.80 -9.46
CA ASP A 885 -16.39 25.16 -8.25
C ASP A 885 -17.35 24.07 -7.77
N ALA A 886 -18.64 24.39 -7.78
CA ALA A 886 -19.76 23.60 -7.30
C ALA A 886 -20.23 22.45 -8.24
N ARG A 887 -19.32 21.89 -9.04
CA ARG A 887 -19.69 21.02 -10.19
C ARG A 887 -20.21 19.64 -9.77
N TYR A 888 -19.75 19.18 -8.61
CA TYR A 888 -20.09 17.88 -8.03
C TYR A 888 -21.17 17.99 -6.93
N GLY A 889 -21.71 19.20 -6.67
CA GLY A 889 -22.63 19.47 -5.56
C GLY A 889 -22.51 20.91 -5.05
N ASP A 890 -23.57 21.50 -4.52
CA ASP A 890 -23.39 22.73 -3.76
C ASP A 890 -22.83 22.31 -2.41
N GLY A 891 -21.66 22.84 -2.06
CA GLY A 891 -20.93 22.21 -0.98
C GLY A 891 -19.53 22.74 -0.76
N GLN A 892 -18.93 22.25 0.32
CA GLN A 892 -17.53 22.43 0.65
C GLN A 892 -16.70 21.37 -0.04
N TYR A 893 -15.67 21.79 -0.74
CA TYR A 893 -14.86 20.88 -1.54
C TYR A 893 -13.58 20.51 -0.80
N PHE A 894 -13.26 19.22 -0.78
CA PHE A 894 -12.04 18.66 -0.24
C PHE A 894 -11.38 17.75 -1.27
N SER A 895 -10.17 17.32 -0.98
CA SER A 895 -9.34 16.56 -1.89
C SER A 895 -8.40 15.67 -1.08
N ASP A 896 -8.20 14.43 -1.50
CA ASP A 896 -7.11 13.59 -1.00
C ASP A 896 -5.79 13.86 -1.75
N ILE A 897 -5.81 14.79 -2.72
CA ILE A 897 -4.61 15.27 -3.39
C ILE A 897 -3.76 15.93 -2.31
N LEU A 898 -2.57 15.40 -2.09
CA LEU A 898 -1.67 15.93 -1.09
C LEU A 898 -1.26 17.36 -1.48
N PRO A 899 -1.20 18.30 -0.52
CA PRO A 899 -0.64 19.62 -0.75
C PRO A 899 0.72 19.53 -1.42
N LYS A 900 0.98 20.42 -2.38
CA LYS A 900 2.24 20.43 -3.14
C LYS A 900 2.51 19.15 -3.94
N SER A 901 1.51 18.31 -4.20
CA SER A 901 1.64 17.18 -5.14
C SER A 901 1.28 17.57 -6.58
N LYS A 902 0.55 18.68 -6.76
CA LYS A 902 0.12 19.23 -8.05
C LYS A 902 0.35 20.75 -8.10
N ARG A 903 0.45 21.34 -9.29
CA ARG A 903 0.48 22.80 -9.50
C ARG A 903 -0.94 23.39 -9.44
N ASN A 904 -1.12 24.67 -9.10
CA ASN A 904 -2.44 25.32 -8.96
C ASN A 904 -3.37 25.10 -10.16
N GLY A 905 -2.82 25.07 -11.37
CA GLY A 905 -3.60 24.76 -12.58
C GLY A 905 -4.00 23.28 -12.69
N GLN A 906 -3.11 22.37 -12.32
CA GLN A 906 -3.40 20.93 -12.23
C GLN A 906 -4.36 20.62 -11.08
N LEU A 907 -4.32 21.38 -9.99
CA LEU A 907 -5.32 21.34 -8.93
C LEU A 907 -6.64 21.94 -9.38
N SER A 908 -6.68 23.10 -10.02
CA SER A 908 -7.93 23.62 -10.59
C SER A 908 -8.55 22.63 -11.57
N HIS A 909 -7.75 21.90 -12.34
CA HIS A 909 -8.25 20.84 -13.21
C HIS A 909 -8.61 19.55 -12.46
N SER A 910 -7.82 19.11 -11.48
CA SER A 910 -8.12 17.89 -10.72
C SER A 910 -9.26 18.08 -9.71
N PHE A 911 -9.41 19.28 -9.18
CA PHE A 911 -10.41 19.73 -8.20
C PHE A 911 -11.68 20.19 -8.92
N LEU A 912 -11.55 21.15 -9.82
CA LEU A 912 -12.69 21.74 -10.52
C LEU A 912 -12.83 21.37 -11.99
N GLY A 913 -11.99 20.49 -12.55
CA GLY A 913 -12.06 19.95 -13.92
C GLY A 913 -12.35 20.95 -15.03
N ILE A 914 -11.91 22.18 -14.82
CA ILE A 914 -11.90 23.26 -15.80
C ILE A 914 -10.43 23.62 -16.09
N PRO A 915 -10.13 24.11 -17.30
CA PRO A 915 -8.84 24.74 -17.57
C PRO A 915 -8.58 25.87 -16.58
N TYR A 916 -7.35 25.98 -16.10
CA TYR A 916 -6.94 27.04 -15.18
C TYR A 916 -7.12 28.42 -15.84
N GLN A 917 -8.15 29.15 -15.43
CA GLN A 917 -8.45 30.52 -15.88
C GLN A 917 -8.02 31.58 -14.85
N GLY A 918 -6.92 31.33 -14.12
CA GLY A 918 -6.46 32.23 -13.05
C GLY A 918 -7.12 32.02 -11.69
N ARG A 919 -7.83 30.90 -11.49
CA ARG A 919 -8.38 30.49 -10.18
C ARG A 919 -7.28 29.93 -9.30
N LYS A 920 -6.83 30.76 -8.38
CA LYS A 920 -5.62 30.53 -7.59
C LYS A 920 -5.91 29.65 -6.38
N PHE A 921 -5.85 28.34 -6.53
CA PHE A 921 -5.79 27.39 -5.40
C PHE A 921 -4.40 27.39 -4.74
N GLU A 922 -3.96 28.59 -4.35
CA GLU A 922 -2.63 28.91 -3.80
C GLU A 922 -2.44 28.40 -2.39
N ASN A 923 -3.51 28.07 -1.69
CA ASN A 923 -3.51 27.62 -0.32
C ASN A 923 -4.25 26.31 -0.20
N TYR A 924 -3.86 25.54 0.80
CA TYR A 924 -4.59 24.40 1.28
C TYR A 924 -4.85 24.54 2.76
N ILE A 925 -5.90 23.86 3.18
CA ILE A 925 -6.24 23.61 4.57
C ILE A 925 -6.46 22.11 4.65
N ALA A 926 -5.57 21.43 5.36
CA ALA A 926 -5.74 20.06 5.79
C ALA A 926 -6.78 20.03 6.90
N ILE A 927 -7.84 19.27 6.68
CA ILE A 927 -9.02 19.21 7.52
C ILE A 927 -9.23 17.77 7.92
N ASP A 928 -9.35 17.53 9.22
CA ASP A 928 -9.83 16.27 9.77
C ASP A 928 -11.32 16.12 9.48
N VAL A 929 -11.64 15.23 8.57
CA VAL A 929 -13.00 14.99 8.09
C VAL A 929 -13.73 13.90 8.89
N ARG A 930 -13.19 13.38 10.00
CA ARG A 930 -13.90 12.41 10.86
C ARG A 930 -15.22 12.99 11.34
N GLY A 931 -16.32 12.32 10.99
CA GLY A 931 -17.68 12.74 11.34
C GLY A 931 -18.23 13.90 10.49
N LEU A 932 -17.47 14.42 9.51
CA LEU A 932 -18.00 15.32 8.48
C LEU A 932 -18.63 14.47 7.37
N ASN A 933 -19.81 14.86 6.88
CA ASN A 933 -20.50 14.18 5.79
C ASN A 933 -19.81 14.48 4.45
N VAL A 934 -18.66 13.86 4.23
CA VAL A 934 -17.81 14.09 3.05
C VAL A 934 -17.93 12.90 2.12
N VAL A 935 -18.54 13.12 0.96
CA VAL A 935 -18.76 12.09 -0.07
C VAL A 935 -17.72 12.21 -1.18
N ASN A 936 -17.31 11.08 -1.76
CA ASN A 936 -16.40 11.08 -2.90
C ASN A 936 -17.16 11.52 -4.16
N GLY A 937 -16.89 12.73 -4.65
CA GLY A 937 -17.52 13.28 -5.85
C GLY A 937 -16.85 12.80 -7.15
N ARG A 938 -15.54 12.51 -7.10
CA ARG A 938 -14.73 11.81 -8.12
C ARG A 938 -13.31 11.58 -7.56
N GLU A 939 -12.52 10.75 -8.23
CA GLU A 939 -11.09 10.58 -7.91
C GLU A 939 -10.38 11.94 -7.69
N GLY A 940 -9.78 12.14 -6.52
CA GLY A 940 -9.15 13.41 -6.17
C GLY A 940 -10.05 14.47 -5.52
N VAL A 941 -11.37 14.28 -5.45
CA VAL A 941 -12.33 15.31 -5.04
C VAL A 941 -13.45 14.74 -4.19
N PHE A 942 -13.57 15.29 -3.00
CA PHE A 942 -14.59 14.97 -2.04
C PHE A 942 -15.41 16.22 -1.76
N VAL A 943 -16.66 16.06 -1.38
CA VAL A 943 -17.56 17.19 -1.17
C VAL A 943 -18.35 16.92 0.10
N ASN A 944 -18.41 17.90 1.00
CA ASN A 944 -19.49 17.97 1.97
C ASN A 944 -20.64 18.74 1.33
N LEU A 945 -21.75 18.05 1.10
CA LEU A 945 -22.89 18.54 0.34
C LEU A 945 -23.79 19.48 1.18
N SER A 946 -23.19 20.32 2.01
CA SER A 946 -23.88 21.34 2.79
C SER A 946 -23.83 22.69 2.09
N LYS A 947 -24.98 23.35 1.99
CA LYS A 947 -25.08 24.73 1.50
C LYS A 947 -24.82 25.80 2.55
N GLU A 948 -24.67 25.39 3.80
CA GLU A 948 -24.35 26.27 4.90
C GLU A 948 -22.86 26.21 5.23
N PRO A 949 -22.26 27.29 5.74
CA PRO A 949 -20.83 27.33 6.07
C PRO A 949 -20.47 26.19 7.03
N LEU A 950 -19.60 25.29 6.58
CA LEU A 950 -19.20 24.15 7.37
C LEU A 950 -18.26 24.60 8.48
N ASP A 951 -18.65 24.38 9.73
CA ASP A 951 -17.75 24.63 10.85
C ASP A 951 -16.59 23.63 10.83
N ILE A 952 -15.38 24.16 10.74
CA ILE A 952 -14.13 23.41 10.78
C ILE A 952 -13.27 23.81 11.99
N SER A 953 -13.86 24.47 12.98
CA SER A 953 -13.21 24.84 14.25
C SER A 953 -12.61 23.60 14.92
N GLY A 954 -11.30 23.64 15.16
CA GLY A 954 -10.55 22.52 15.76
C GLY A 954 -10.37 21.29 14.84
N ARG A 955 -10.83 21.36 13.59
CA ARG A 955 -10.62 20.33 12.56
C ARG A 955 -9.49 20.69 11.59
N ILE A 956 -9.01 21.95 11.62
CA ILE A 956 -7.84 22.38 10.85
C ILE A 956 -6.58 21.78 11.47
N ILE A 957 -6.11 20.68 10.90
CA ILE A 957 -4.92 19.92 11.32
C ILE A 957 -3.63 20.45 10.70
N GLY A 958 -3.76 21.28 9.67
CA GLY A 958 -2.65 22.00 9.07
C GLY A 958 -3.17 22.88 7.95
N PHE A 959 -2.49 23.96 7.65
CA PHE A 959 -2.78 24.75 6.46
C PHE A 959 -1.49 25.37 5.99
N GLY A 960 -1.47 25.77 4.74
CA GLY A 960 -0.30 26.38 4.19
C GLY A 960 -0.52 26.62 2.72
N LYS A 961 0.54 27.06 2.08
CA LYS A 961 0.41 27.35 0.68
C LYS A 961 0.64 26.11 -0.19
N ASN A 962 -0.26 25.93 -1.14
CA ASN A 962 -0.35 24.82 -2.06
C ASN A 962 0.31 25.19 -3.39
N MET A 963 1.62 25.42 -3.40
CA MET A 963 2.34 25.32 -4.67
C MET A 963 3.45 24.28 -4.59
N LYS A 964 3.61 23.57 -5.71
CA LYS A 964 4.87 22.92 -6.08
C LYS A 964 5.89 23.97 -6.48
#